data_AF-A0A131ZTN2-F1
#
_entry.id   AF-A0A131ZTN2-F1
#
_cell.length_a   1.000
_cell.length_b   1.000
_cell.length_c   1.000
_cell.angle_alpha   90.00
_cell.angle_beta   90.00
_cell.angle_gamma   90.00
#
_symmetry.space_group_name_H-M   'P 1'
#
loop_
_entity.id
_entity.type
_entity.pdbx_description
1 polymer ?
#
loop_
_entity_poly.entity_id
_entity_poly.type
_entity_poly.pdbx_seq_one_letter_code
_entity_poly.pdbx_strand_id
1 'polypeptide(L)'
;MKISSIENSYVSCASNSYPNCVDNFEHLVLFGTHKSLSIYDLKQNRIVLIVSEHSKPVNSVRWIGYDGRFCISSSIDRTSIIYEHNCDEYNRSLEARYILKGHQDSVIVSDSIRSSDQSGKFFTVSSSNDKNLRLWLNDQEICSYFFQYFIFDIKIIDDSIIPGTIVMTAGSNQLVLINRFDFETKNFESLATLKGHHDWIKSIDFVCQKNQILLASAAQDNFIRVYEIKKSSDRDEDQRFVISTESEKTFFIATLDTVLESHKGWVTHIKWINYDSKLHLLSCSMDMTIILWEQLDQQENYIWNEKSRFGEVGSYSTNFLHCSYIESMNLILGQSINGAIHFWSQNDKKHWIPNHSITGHFNEVTDLAWNFDGDYFLTCSSDQTTRLHSQWSDPKYHTWHEMNRPQTHGYDINSIATAGVSRFVSGADEKVIRIFDITKTSLNILQKISTILTDIDAESVDIAESAIVQPLSLTAAKIDHSDLLKSSRIYDMPPNEEFLLHNTLWFESQKLYGHGYEIFCVEVNHSATILASACKASNPKYASIIFWDLKTFKLLVEIESHQLTVTRIRFSPDDHFALSVSRDRTWTIIRVSDFQIIASCDKSTGIHSRIIWDCCWTPDSSNFITASRDKCVITWSFNADKKTEISAMKNIAFKEPITTVDVHEKLILKNHCMCALGFENGTFSLHSISLENHEWSLLYSFDKFRFK
;
A
#
# COMPACT_ATOMS: atom_id res chain seq x y z
N MET A 1 -21.32 8.80 26.90
CA MET A 1 -19.86 8.67 26.68
C MET A 1 -19.39 9.92 25.93
N LYS A 2 -18.17 10.44 26.13
CA LYS A 2 -17.59 11.49 25.27
C LYS A 2 -16.15 11.11 24.96
N ILE A 3 -15.76 11.19 23.69
CA ILE A 3 -14.40 10.93 23.25
C ILE A 3 -13.59 12.22 23.40
N SER A 4 -12.48 12.17 24.13
CA SER A 4 -11.61 13.33 24.36
C SER A 4 -10.65 13.57 23.19
N SER A 5 -10.12 12.49 22.62
CA SER A 5 -9.15 12.51 21.53
C SER A 5 -9.17 11.17 20.80
N ILE A 6 -8.78 11.18 19.53
CA ILE A 6 -8.56 9.98 18.73
C ILE A 6 -7.21 10.18 18.03
N GLU A 7 -6.37 9.15 18.08
CA GLU A 7 -5.10 9.11 17.36
C GLU A 7 -5.13 7.91 16.38
N ASN A 8 -4.53 8.08 15.21
CA ASN A 8 -4.26 6.95 14.33
C ASN A 8 -3.04 6.18 14.87
N SER A 9 -3.27 4.93 15.28
CA SER A 9 -2.19 4.07 15.79
C SER A 9 -1.39 3.38 14.70
N TYR A 10 -2.02 3.04 13.57
CA TYR A 10 -1.40 2.23 12.53
C TYR A 10 -2.07 2.43 11.17
N VAL A 11 -1.24 2.49 10.13
CA VAL A 11 -1.64 2.40 8.72
C VAL A 11 -0.69 1.42 8.05
N SER A 12 -1.26 0.46 7.31
CA SER A 12 -0.51 -0.42 6.42
C SER A 12 -0.98 -0.16 4.99
N CYS A 13 -0.05 0.24 4.13
CA CYS A 13 -0.33 0.43 2.71
C CYS A 13 0.96 0.31 1.89
N ALA A 14 0.87 -0.25 0.70
CA ALA A 14 1.96 -0.31 -0.26
C ALA A 14 1.95 0.89 -1.22
N SER A 15 3.11 1.18 -1.81
CA SER A 15 3.23 2.09 -2.94
C SER A 15 2.56 1.52 -4.19
N ASN A 16 1.98 2.36 -5.02
CA ASN A 16 1.48 1.92 -6.33
C ASN A 16 2.62 1.44 -7.22
N SER A 17 2.36 0.45 -8.05
CA SER A 17 3.31 -0.17 -8.99
C SER A 17 3.63 0.69 -10.22
N TYR A 18 3.86 1.99 -10.02
CA TYR A 18 4.28 2.93 -11.05
C TYR A 18 5.70 3.47 -10.75
N PRO A 19 6.56 3.65 -11.78
CA PRO A 19 7.81 4.39 -11.62
C PRO A 19 7.54 5.82 -11.15
N ASN A 20 8.49 6.41 -10.42
CA ASN A 20 8.36 7.76 -9.84
C ASN A 20 7.20 7.91 -8.83
N CYS A 21 6.67 6.81 -8.27
CA CYS A 21 5.62 6.86 -7.25
C CYS A 21 6.15 6.89 -5.81
N VAL A 22 7.47 7.03 -5.66
CA VAL A 22 8.17 7.26 -4.38
C VAL A 22 9.16 8.39 -4.57
N ASP A 23 9.30 9.24 -3.56
CA ASP A 23 10.35 10.24 -3.44
C ASP A 23 10.68 10.49 -1.96
N ASN A 24 11.83 11.09 -1.66
CA ASN A 24 12.24 11.33 -0.27
C ASN A 24 12.81 12.73 -0.05
N PHE A 25 12.58 13.25 1.15
CA PHE A 25 13.17 14.49 1.64
C PHE A 25 13.63 14.29 3.08
N GLU A 26 14.93 14.44 3.31
CA GLU A 26 15.57 14.07 4.58
C GLU A 26 15.10 12.69 5.08
N HIS A 27 14.35 12.64 6.17
CA HIS A 27 13.87 11.44 6.85
C HIS A 27 12.42 11.07 6.47
N LEU A 28 11.80 11.83 5.56
CA LEU A 28 10.44 11.64 5.10
C LEU A 28 10.43 10.94 3.74
N VAL A 29 9.63 9.88 3.64
CA VAL A 29 9.39 9.16 2.39
C VAL A 29 7.95 9.44 1.95
N LEU A 30 7.80 10.06 0.79
CA LEU A 30 6.52 10.36 0.15
C LEU A 30 6.24 9.28 -0.89
N PHE A 31 5.04 8.71 -0.88
CA PHE A 31 4.65 7.74 -1.89
C PHE A 31 3.16 7.78 -2.20
N GLY A 32 2.78 7.41 -3.42
CA GLY A 32 1.39 7.24 -3.82
C GLY A 32 0.86 5.86 -3.44
N THR A 33 -0.31 5.79 -2.82
CA THR A 33 -0.98 4.53 -2.45
C THR A 33 -2.44 4.55 -2.85
N HIS A 34 -2.82 3.67 -3.78
CA HIS A 34 -4.06 3.76 -4.54
C HIS A 34 -4.31 5.21 -4.97
N LYS A 35 -5.43 5.82 -4.57
CA LYS A 35 -5.83 7.22 -4.86
C LYS A 35 -5.31 8.26 -3.85
N SER A 36 -4.44 7.86 -2.94
CA SER A 36 -3.95 8.67 -1.81
C SER A 36 -2.46 8.93 -1.91
N LEU A 37 -1.99 9.93 -1.17
CA LEU A 37 -0.57 10.15 -0.89
C LEU A 37 -0.32 9.79 0.57
N SER A 38 0.81 9.14 0.84
CA SER A 38 1.26 8.78 2.18
C SER A 38 2.65 9.35 2.45
N ILE A 39 2.88 9.77 3.70
CA ILE A 39 4.20 10.18 4.20
C ILE A 39 4.59 9.22 5.33
N TYR A 40 5.72 8.55 5.16
CA TYR A 40 6.38 7.75 6.19
C TYR A 40 7.52 8.53 6.82
N ASP A 41 7.59 8.53 8.15
CA ASP A 41 8.66 9.17 8.92
C ASP A 41 9.63 8.11 9.46
N LEU A 42 10.84 8.06 8.89
CA LEU A 42 11.87 7.10 9.29
C LEU A 42 12.40 7.30 10.71
N LYS A 43 12.19 8.47 11.31
CA LYS A 43 12.53 8.69 12.73
C LYS A 43 11.46 8.13 13.66
N GLN A 44 10.20 8.06 13.22
CA GLN A 44 9.10 7.49 14.00
C GLN A 44 8.79 6.03 13.65
N ASN A 45 9.29 5.53 12.53
CA ASN A 45 8.98 4.20 11.99
C ASN A 45 7.47 3.94 11.86
N ARG A 46 6.75 4.93 11.31
CA ARG A 46 5.33 4.81 10.97
C ARG A 46 4.95 5.73 9.83
N ILE A 47 3.83 5.42 9.19
CA ILE A 47 3.10 6.36 8.35
C ILE A 47 2.52 7.43 9.27
N VAL A 48 2.85 8.69 9.00
CA VAL A 48 2.45 9.85 9.82
C VAL A 48 1.38 10.68 9.16
N LEU A 49 1.10 10.43 7.87
CA LEU A 49 0.08 11.14 7.14
C LEU A 49 -0.40 10.29 5.96
N ILE A 50 -1.71 10.30 5.74
CA ILE A 50 -2.34 9.83 4.50
C ILE A 50 -3.40 10.83 4.09
N VAL A 51 -3.44 11.19 2.81
CA VAL A 51 -4.39 12.17 2.25
C VAL A 51 -4.94 11.67 0.93
N SER A 52 -6.27 11.68 0.79
CA SER A 52 -6.98 11.29 -0.43
C SER A 52 -7.67 12.50 -1.09
N GLU A 53 -7.00 13.12 -2.06
CA GLU A 53 -7.60 14.16 -2.92
C GLU A 53 -7.86 13.67 -4.35
N HIS A 54 -7.05 12.73 -4.85
CA HIS A 54 -7.29 12.13 -6.16
C HIS A 54 -8.50 11.19 -6.15
N SER A 55 -9.16 11.11 -7.31
CA SER A 55 -10.33 10.22 -7.49
C SER A 55 -9.96 8.85 -8.07
N LYS A 56 -8.73 8.70 -8.57
CA LYS A 56 -8.17 7.47 -9.15
C LYS A 56 -6.72 7.29 -8.72
N PRO A 57 -6.09 6.12 -9.00
CA PRO A 57 -4.74 5.87 -8.55
C PRO A 57 -3.70 6.93 -8.95
N VAL A 58 -2.74 7.16 -8.04
CA VAL A 58 -1.60 8.07 -8.21
C VAL A 58 -0.50 7.36 -9.00
N ASN A 59 -0.02 8.01 -10.06
CA ASN A 59 1.03 7.50 -10.93
C ASN A 59 2.43 7.97 -10.52
N SER A 60 2.56 9.23 -10.07
CA SER A 60 3.85 9.80 -9.69
C SER A 60 3.73 10.74 -8.50
N VAL A 61 4.80 10.88 -7.72
CA VAL A 61 4.97 11.88 -6.66
C VAL A 61 6.38 12.46 -6.70
N ARG A 62 6.55 13.73 -6.33
CA ARG A 62 7.86 14.38 -6.15
C ARG A 62 7.82 15.48 -5.10
N TRP A 63 8.89 15.63 -4.33
CA TRP A 63 9.14 16.84 -3.54
C TRP A 63 9.54 17.99 -4.47
N ILE A 64 9.10 19.20 -4.11
CA ILE A 64 9.41 20.43 -4.86
C ILE A 64 10.43 21.24 -4.05
N GLY A 65 11.60 21.47 -4.63
CA GLY A 65 12.67 22.23 -3.99
C GLY A 65 13.37 21.45 -2.86
N TYR A 66 14.00 22.19 -1.94
CA TYR A 66 14.89 21.63 -0.92
C TYR A 66 14.43 21.95 0.52
N ASP A 67 13.21 22.43 0.71
CA ASP A 67 12.68 22.83 2.02
C ASP A 67 11.65 21.84 2.61
N GLY A 68 11.28 20.78 1.87
CA GLY A 68 10.31 19.77 2.30
C GLY A 68 8.90 20.32 2.50
N ARG A 69 8.59 21.52 1.99
CA ARG A 69 7.32 22.21 2.20
C ARG A 69 6.30 21.95 1.11
N PHE A 70 6.74 21.57 -0.08
CA PHE A 70 5.83 21.35 -1.21
C PHE A 70 6.13 20.03 -1.88
N CYS A 71 5.07 19.38 -2.36
CA CYS A 71 5.19 18.21 -3.22
C CYS A 71 4.12 18.23 -4.31
N ILE A 72 4.30 17.41 -5.33
CA ILE A 72 3.36 17.24 -6.43
C ILE A 72 3.01 15.78 -6.62
N SER A 73 1.77 15.49 -6.98
CA SER A 73 1.36 14.18 -7.50
C SER A 73 0.70 14.28 -8.87
N SER A 74 0.73 13.17 -9.61
CA SER A 74 0.03 12.98 -10.89
C SER A 74 -0.85 11.73 -10.83
N SER A 75 -2.01 11.72 -11.48
CA SER A 75 -2.97 10.61 -11.38
C SER A 75 -3.65 10.23 -12.69
N ILE A 76 -4.17 9.01 -12.71
CA ILE A 76 -5.10 8.47 -13.71
C ILE A 76 -6.38 9.32 -13.82
N ASP A 77 -6.71 10.10 -12.79
CA ASP A 77 -7.85 11.03 -12.83
C ASP A 77 -7.64 12.27 -13.71
N ARG A 78 -6.52 12.32 -14.46
CA ARG A 78 -6.16 13.37 -15.43
C ARG A 78 -5.74 14.69 -14.77
N THR A 79 -5.41 14.65 -13.49
CA THR A 79 -4.95 15.83 -12.75
C THR A 79 -3.56 15.64 -12.18
N SER A 80 -2.87 16.76 -12.00
CA SER A 80 -1.74 16.87 -11.08
C SER A 80 -2.12 17.81 -9.95
N ILE A 81 -1.62 17.55 -8.75
CA ILE A 81 -1.95 18.37 -7.57
C ILE A 81 -0.65 18.78 -6.89
N ILE A 82 -0.48 20.08 -6.65
CA ILE A 82 0.58 20.63 -5.81
C ILE A 82 0.03 20.75 -4.39
N TYR A 83 0.76 20.21 -3.42
CA TYR A 83 0.42 20.25 -2.01
C TYR A 83 1.39 21.11 -1.22
N GLU A 84 0.88 21.71 -0.16
CA GLU A 84 1.66 22.31 0.92
C GLU A 84 1.71 21.34 2.10
N HIS A 85 2.92 20.90 2.43
CA HIS A 85 3.24 20.09 3.59
C HIS A 85 3.58 21.02 4.76
N ASN A 86 2.68 21.08 5.73
CA ASN A 86 2.91 21.78 6.99
C ASN A 86 3.36 20.75 8.03
N CYS A 87 4.53 20.97 8.61
CA CYS A 87 5.10 20.12 9.64
C CYS A 87 5.49 21.00 10.83
N ASP A 88 4.50 21.30 11.67
CA ASP A 88 4.72 21.94 12.97
C ASP A 88 4.69 20.87 14.08
N GLU A 89 5.28 21.18 15.24
CA GLU A 89 5.39 20.26 16.39
C GLU A 89 4.04 19.66 16.83
N TYR A 90 2.93 20.34 16.52
CA TYR A 90 1.57 19.96 16.90
C TYR A 90 0.65 19.57 15.73
N ASN A 91 1.08 19.76 14.47
CA ASN A 91 0.19 19.57 13.32
C ASN A 91 0.99 19.17 12.07
N ARG A 92 0.71 17.97 11.57
CA ARG A 92 1.16 17.51 10.25
C ARG A 92 -0.03 17.50 9.30
N SER A 93 0.11 18.17 8.16
CA SER A 93 -0.93 18.19 7.14
C SER A 93 -0.35 18.33 5.75
N LEU A 94 -1.05 17.77 4.77
CA LEU A 94 -0.75 17.92 3.36
C LEU A 94 -2.00 18.48 2.67
N GLU A 95 -1.95 19.76 2.32
CA GLU A 95 -3.11 20.50 1.81
C GLU A 95 -2.95 20.77 0.33
N ALA A 96 -3.96 20.39 -0.47
CA ALA A 96 -3.96 20.68 -1.91
C ALA A 96 -4.03 22.20 -2.15
N ARG A 97 -3.01 22.74 -2.80
CA ARG A 97 -2.85 24.17 -3.08
C ARG A 97 -3.27 24.53 -4.49
N TYR A 98 -2.85 23.73 -5.48
CA TYR A 98 -3.22 23.91 -6.89
C TYR A 98 -3.59 22.57 -7.50
N ILE A 99 -4.71 22.54 -8.24
CA ILE A 99 -5.19 21.36 -8.96
C ILE A 99 -5.12 21.65 -10.45
N LEU A 100 -4.17 21.02 -11.13
CA LEU A 100 -3.88 21.22 -12.55
C LEU A 100 -4.84 20.37 -13.38
N LYS A 101 -5.81 21.02 -14.03
CA LYS A 101 -6.85 20.35 -14.84
C LYS A 101 -6.74 20.79 -16.29
N GLY A 102 -6.67 19.83 -17.20
CA GLY A 102 -6.72 20.12 -18.64
C GLY A 102 -6.32 18.95 -19.54
N HIS A 103 -5.54 18.00 -19.03
CA HIS A 103 -5.25 16.76 -19.75
C HIS A 103 -6.52 15.95 -20.06
N GLN A 104 -6.51 15.29 -21.22
CA GLN A 104 -7.64 14.48 -21.71
C GLN A 104 -7.52 13.00 -21.31
N ASP A 105 -6.35 12.59 -20.85
CA ASP A 105 -6.05 11.23 -20.40
C ASP A 105 -5.13 11.23 -19.15
N SER A 106 -4.86 10.06 -18.60
CA SER A 106 -4.03 9.82 -17.41
C SER A 106 -2.72 10.61 -17.46
N VAL A 107 -2.42 11.38 -16.41
CA VAL A 107 -1.15 12.09 -16.28
C VAL A 107 -0.08 11.09 -15.82
N ILE A 108 0.99 10.94 -16.60
CA ILE A 108 2.05 9.95 -16.38
C ILE A 108 3.00 10.44 -15.29
N VAL A 109 3.54 11.65 -15.47
CA VAL A 109 4.52 12.25 -14.56
C VAL A 109 4.39 13.78 -14.59
N SER A 110 4.70 14.40 -13.46
CA SER A 110 4.82 15.86 -13.34
C SER A 110 6.10 16.21 -12.60
N ASP A 111 6.69 17.35 -12.94
CA ASP A 111 7.84 17.92 -12.25
C ASP A 111 7.62 19.41 -12.08
N SER A 112 8.10 19.97 -10.98
CA SER A 112 7.83 21.37 -10.67
C SER A 112 9.02 22.02 -9.98
N ILE A 113 9.25 23.28 -10.33
CA ILE A 113 10.16 24.18 -9.64
C ILE A 113 9.40 25.37 -9.09
N ARG A 114 9.99 26.00 -8.07
CA ARG A 114 9.51 27.26 -7.53
C ARG A 114 10.33 28.40 -8.11
N SER A 115 9.67 29.47 -8.50
CA SER A 115 10.32 30.64 -9.05
C SER A 115 11.35 31.19 -8.07
N SER A 116 12.52 31.53 -8.59
CA SER A 116 13.63 32.12 -7.82
C SER A 116 13.35 33.57 -7.42
N ASP A 117 12.44 34.24 -8.14
CA ASP A 117 11.92 35.54 -7.73
C ASP A 117 11.08 35.39 -6.45
N GLN A 118 11.04 36.44 -5.62
CA GLN A 118 10.28 36.43 -4.36
C GLN A 118 8.74 36.24 -4.56
N SER A 119 8.27 36.04 -5.79
CA SER A 119 6.87 35.78 -6.11
C SER A 119 6.41 34.39 -5.63
N GLY A 120 7.33 33.43 -5.50
CA GLY A 120 7.04 32.08 -5.01
C GLY A 120 6.03 31.30 -5.87
N LYS A 121 5.97 31.60 -7.17
CA LYS A 121 5.11 30.91 -8.14
C LYS A 121 5.65 29.53 -8.46
N PHE A 122 4.78 28.62 -8.88
CA PHE A 122 5.17 27.29 -9.33
C PHE A 122 5.18 27.24 -10.86
N PHE A 123 6.30 26.79 -11.42
CA PHE A 123 6.36 26.37 -12.82
C PHE A 123 6.37 24.85 -12.85
N THR A 124 5.29 24.29 -13.38
CA THR A 124 5.07 22.85 -13.40
C THR A 124 4.97 22.38 -14.83
N VAL A 125 5.63 21.27 -15.13
CA VAL A 125 5.42 20.50 -16.36
C VAL A 125 4.70 19.21 -16.04
N SER A 126 3.78 18.80 -16.89
CA SER A 126 3.10 17.51 -16.78
C SER A 126 3.00 16.84 -18.15
N SER A 127 3.21 15.52 -18.18
CA SER A 127 2.99 14.69 -19.36
C SER A 127 1.81 13.73 -19.14
N SER A 128 1.11 13.39 -20.23
CA SER A 128 -0.07 12.52 -20.17
C SER A 128 -0.06 11.48 -21.31
N ASN A 129 -0.86 10.43 -21.12
CA ASN A 129 -1.23 9.48 -22.18
C ASN A 129 -1.95 10.15 -23.36
N ASP A 130 -2.45 11.38 -23.21
CA ASP A 130 -2.94 12.21 -24.32
C ASP A 130 -1.81 12.73 -25.24
N LYS A 131 -0.56 12.39 -24.92
CA LYS A 131 0.69 12.77 -25.60
C LYS A 131 1.00 14.26 -25.60
N ASN A 132 0.29 15.06 -24.80
CA ASN A 132 0.64 16.46 -24.59
C ASN A 132 1.59 16.59 -23.40
N LEU A 133 2.56 17.47 -23.57
CA LEU A 133 3.28 18.11 -22.48
C LEU A 133 2.59 19.45 -22.20
N ARG A 134 2.26 19.71 -20.95
CA ARG A 134 1.65 20.99 -20.53
C ARG A 134 2.55 21.70 -19.54
N LEU A 135 2.62 23.02 -19.68
CA LEU A 135 3.30 23.91 -18.74
C LEU A 135 2.27 24.76 -18.00
N TRP A 136 2.42 24.81 -16.69
CA TRP A 136 1.52 25.48 -15.77
C TRP A 136 2.24 26.57 -14.99
N LEU A 137 1.58 27.71 -14.81
CA LEU A 137 1.93 28.71 -13.81
C LEU A 137 0.91 28.59 -12.67
N ASN A 138 1.33 28.05 -11.54
CA ASN A 138 0.41 27.62 -10.48
C ASN A 138 -0.64 26.66 -11.07
N ASP A 139 -1.92 27.04 -11.11
CA ASP A 139 -3.03 26.28 -11.69
C ASP A 139 -3.40 26.68 -13.13
N GLN A 140 -2.74 27.67 -13.70
CA GLN A 140 -3.05 28.17 -15.05
C GLN A 140 -2.17 27.52 -16.10
N GLU A 141 -2.78 26.88 -17.09
CA GLU A 141 -2.09 26.41 -18.28
C GLU A 141 -1.55 27.60 -19.09
N ILE A 142 -0.24 27.63 -19.33
CA ILE A 142 0.42 28.66 -20.15
C ILE A 142 0.64 28.15 -21.57
N CYS A 143 0.97 26.87 -21.71
CA CYS A 143 1.35 26.24 -22.97
C CYS A 143 1.04 24.74 -22.96
N SER A 144 0.70 24.21 -24.14
CA SER A 144 0.61 22.79 -24.42
C SER A 144 1.34 22.46 -25.71
N TYR A 145 2.07 21.35 -25.72
CA TYR A 145 2.76 20.86 -26.91
C TYR A 145 2.49 19.37 -27.12
N PHE A 146 2.10 19.00 -28.34
CA PHE A 146 1.76 17.64 -28.70
C PHE A 146 2.99 16.87 -29.21
N PHE A 147 3.22 15.68 -28.65
CA PHE A 147 4.24 14.75 -29.10
C PHE A 147 3.62 13.54 -29.82
N GLN A 148 4.36 12.94 -30.76
CA GLN A 148 3.88 11.73 -31.45
C GLN A 148 4.07 10.44 -30.62
N TYR A 149 4.78 10.54 -29.50
CA TYR A 149 5.18 9.45 -28.61
C TYR A 149 4.81 9.80 -27.15
N PHE A 150 4.89 8.81 -26.26
CA PHE A 150 4.60 8.98 -24.84
C PHE A 150 5.84 9.47 -24.09
N ILE A 151 5.67 10.32 -23.10
CA ILE A 151 6.76 10.83 -22.25
C ILE A 151 6.68 10.13 -20.89
N PHE A 152 7.70 9.37 -20.54
CA PHE A 152 7.75 8.56 -19.32
C PHE A 152 8.43 9.29 -18.15
N ASP A 153 9.40 10.17 -18.44
CA ASP A 153 10.05 11.00 -17.43
C ASP A 153 10.31 12.41 -17.95
N ILE A 154 10.21 13.38 -17.05
CA ILE A 154 10.43 14.80 -17.32
C ILE A 154 11.24 15.42 -16.19
N LYS A 155 12.07 16.39 -16.56
CA LYS A 155 12.84 17.22 -15.64
C LYS A 155 12.73 18.69 -16.04
N ILE A 156 12.39 19.56 -15.09
CA ILE A 156 12.38 21.01 -15.29
C ILE A 156 13.46 21.67 -14.42
N ILE A 157 14.17 22.63 -15.01
CA ILE A 157 15.22 23.38 -14.35
C ILE A 157 15.15 24.85 -14.75
N ASP A 158 15.35 25.73 -13.78
CA ASP A 158 15.61 27.15 -13.95
C ASP A 158 16.94 27.44 -13.23
N ASP A 159 18.05 27.24 -13.93
CA ASP A 159 19.41 27.37 -13.38
C ASP A 159 20.23 28.35 -14.23
N SER A 160 21.23 28.92 -13.57
CA SER A 160 22.21 29.87 -14.10
C SER A 160 23.08 29.34 -15.25
N ILE A 161 23.27 28.02 -15.37
CA ILE A 161 24.16 27.44 -16.40
C ILE A 161 23.56 27.62 -17.79
N ILE A 162 22.28 27.30 -17.96
CA ILE A 162 21.54 27.45 -19.20
C ILE A 162 20.44 28.49 -18.97
N PRO A 163 20.53 29.69 -19.56
CA PRO A 163 19.54 30.74 -19.34
C PRO A 163 18.12 30.32 -19.76
N GLY A 164 17.17 30.48 -18.82
CA GLY A 164 15.73 30.25 -19.02
C GLY A 164 15.25 28.89 -18.51
N THR A 165 13.95 28.66 -18.61
CA THR A 165 13.33 27.42 -18.13
C THR A 165 13.54 26.29 -19.12
N ILE A 166 14.37 25.32 -18.74
CA ILE A 166 14.68 24.14 -19.55
C ILE A 166 13.81 22.97 -19.12
N VAL A 167 13.29 22.26 -20.10
CA VAL A 167 12.50 21.05 -19.93
C VAL A 167 13.15 19.92 -20.70
N MET A 168 13.59 18.91 -19.98
CA MET A 168 14.15 17.68 -20.52
C MET A 168 13.08 16.60 -20.50
N THR A 169 12.93 15.86 -21.60
CA THR A 169 11.91 14.81 -21.71
C THR A 169 12.49 13.55 -22.30
N ALA A 170 12.04 12.40 -21.78
CA ALA A 170 12.38 11.08 -22.28
C ALA A 170 11.13 10.18 -22.27
N GLY A 171 11.05 9.22 -23.19
CA GLY A 171 9.90 8.32 -23.20
C GLY A 171 9.95 7.22 -24.25
N SER A 172 8.84 7.00 -24.95
CA SER A 172 8.69 5.91 -25.92
C SER A 172 9.39 6.16 -27.26
N ASN A 173 10.25 7.17 -27.32
CA ASN A 173 11.20 7.40 -28.39
C ASN A 173 12.62 7.09 -27.90
N GLN A 174 13.55 6.89 -28.83
CA GLN A 174 14.95 6.59 -28.53
C GLN A 174 15.79 7.86 -28.27
N LEU A 175 15.12 8.97 -27.93
CA LEU A 175 15.69 10.32 -27.95
C LEU A 175 15.46 11.01 -26.61
N VAL A 176 16.52 11.60 -26.06
CA VAL A 176 16.38 12.59 -24.99
C VAL A 176 16.25 13.96 -25.63
N LEU A 177 15.15 14.66 -25.36
CA LEU A 177 14.96 16.02 -25.86
C LEU A 177 15.25 17.05 -24.77
N ILE A 178 15.94 18.11 -25.15
CA ILE A 178 16.20 19.29 -24.32
C ILE A 178 15.52 20.46 -25.01
N ASN A 179 14.50 21.01 -24.37
CA ASN A 179 13.74 22.14 -24.88
C ASN A 179 13.84 23.31 -23.90
N ARG A 180 13.79 24.53 -24.43
CA ARG A 180 13.65 25.75 -23.65
C ARG A 180 12.23 26.27 -23.80
N PHE A 181 11.62 26.67 -22.69
CA PHE A 181 10.36 27.40 -22.75
C PHE A 181 10.62 28.90 -22.88
N ASP A 182 10.02 29.50 -23.89
CA ASP A 182 10.00 30.95 -24.08
C ASP A 182 8.69 31.54 -23.55
N PHE A 183 8.79 32.37 -22.51
CA PHE A 183 7.64 33.01 -21.86
C PHE A 183 6.96 34.07 -22.73
N GLU A 184 7.67 34.69 -23.67
CA GLU A 184 7.11 35.72 -24.54
C GLU A 184 6.26 35.09 -25.64
N THR A 185 6.83 34.11 -26.34
CA THR A 185 6.13 33.41 -27.43
C THR A 185 5.20 32.30 -26.93
N LYS A 186 5.32 31.91 -25.65
CA LYS A 186 4.63 30.78 -25.00
C LYS A 186 4.79 29.46 -25.76
N ASN A 187 6.00 29.20 -26.27
CA ASN A 187 6.32 28.01 -27.04
C ASN A 187 7.59 27.33 -26.54
N PHE A 188 7.74 26.07 -26.92
CA PHE A 188 8.98 25.31 -26.71
C PHE A 188 9.93 25.49 -27.89
N GLU A 189 11.12 25.98 -27.62
CA GLU A 189 12.26 25.99 -28.53
C GLU A 189 13.05 24.69 -28.34
N SER A 190 13.14 23.87 -29.38
CA SER A 190 13.97 22.65 -29.36
C SER A 190 15.44 23.06 -29.39
N LEU A 191 16.16 22.76 -28.31
CA LEU A 191 17.58 23.05 -28.22
C LEU A 191 18.39 21.86 -28.74
N ALA A 192 18.20 20.68 -28.15
CA ALA A 192 19.01 19.51 -28.45
C ALA A 192 18.20 18.22 -28.52
N THR A 193 18.71 17.27 -29.31
CA THR A 193 18.19 15.91 -29.40
C THR A 193 19.36 14.94 -29.25
N LEU A 194 19.42 14.27 -28.10
CA LEU A 194 20.47 13.29 -27.82
C LEU A 194 20.03 11.92 -28.33
N LYS A 195 20.84 11.35 -29.21
CA LYS A 195 20.63 10.03 -29.82
C LYS A 195 21.55 9.00 -29.16
N GLY A 196 21.15 7.73 -29.17
CA GLY A 196 22.05 6.64 -28.81
C GLY A 196 21.36 5.40 -28.23
N HIS A 197 20.22 5.57 -27.57
CA HIS A 197 19.42 4.44 -27.08
C HIS A 197 18.79 3.67 -28.25
N HIS A 198 18.56 2.37 -28.05
CA HIS A 198 17.93 1.50 -29.06
C HIS A 198 16.49 1.09 -28.69
N ASP A 199 16.01 1.52 -27.54
CA ASP A 199 14.66 1.24 -27.05
C ASP A 199 14.13 2.42 -26.21
N TRP A 200 12.94 2.29 -25.63
CA TRP A 200 12.28 3.33 -24.85
C TRP A 200 13.10 3.75 -23.62
N ILE A 201 13.23 5.07 -23.45
CA ILE A 201 13.94 5.68 -22.32
C ILE A 201 12.95 5.84 -21.17
N LYS A 202 13.26 5.24 -20.02
CA LYS A 202 12.37 5.15 -18.86
C LYS A 202 12.63 6.23 -17.82
N SER A 203 13.87 6.69 -17.69
CA SER A 203 14.23 7.67 -16.68
C SER A 203 15.38 8.56 -17.15
N ILE A 204 15.33 9.82 -16.75
CA ILE A 204 16.38 10.82 -16.91
C ILE A 204 16.61 11.53 -15.59
N ASP A 205 17.86 11.79 -15.27
CA ASP A 205 18.22 12.62 -14.12
C ASP A 205 19.48 13.41 -14.41
N PHE A 206 19.62 14.57 -13.79
CA PHE A 206 20.75 15.46 -14.05
C PHE A 206 21.33 16.03 -12.77
N VAL A 207 22.58 16.50 -12.85
CA VAL A 207 23.23 17.28 -11.81
C VAL A 207 24.03 18.43 -12.43
N CYS A 208 23.97 19.59 -11.79
CA CYS A 208 24.71 20.77 -12.19
C CYS A 208 26.02 20.86 -11.39
N GLN A 209 27.16 20.90 -12.09
CA GLN A 209 28.49 21.04 -11.49
C GLN A 209 29.17 22.29 -12.06
N LYS A 210 29.26 23.39 -11.28
CA LYS A 210 29.91 24.68 -11.60
C LYS A 210 29.70 25.22 -13.04
N ASN A 211 30.30 24.62 -14.06
CA ASN A 211 30.22 25.02 -15.47
C ASN A 211 29.70 23.92 -16.43
N GLN A 212 29.17 22.82 -15.91
CA GLN A 212 28.66 21.70 -16.71
C GLN A 212 27.38 21.10 -16.11
N ILE A 213 26.59 20.45 -16.95
CA ILE A 213 25.47 19.59 -16.54
C ILE A 213 25.82 18.17 -16.93
N LEU A 214 25.76 17.24 -15.98
CA LEU A 214 25.80 15.82 -16.25
C LEU A 214 24.36 15.31 -16.32
N LEU A 215 23.99 14.75 -17.46
CA LEU A 215 22.66 14.21 -17.73
C LEU A 215 22.78 12.71 -17.95
N ALA A 216 22.11 11.92 -17.11
CA ALA A 216 22.01 10.48 -17.29
C ALA A 216 20.66 10.11 -17.90
N SER A 217 20.64 9.09 -18.75
CA SER A 217 19.42 8.48 -19.29
C SER A 217 19.48 6.97 -19.23
N ALA A 218 18.37 6.35 -18.85
CA ALA A 218 18.22 4.91 -18.66
C ALA A 218 17.05 4.36 -19.49
N ALA A 219 17.22 3.19 -20.10
CA ALA A 219 16.25 2.67 -21.05
C ALA A 219 16.05 1.15 -21.00
N GLN A 220 15.09 0.68 -21.80
CA GLN A 220 14.80 -0.74 -22.01
C GLN A 220 15.87 -1.48 -22.83
N ASP A 221 16.84 -0.76 -23.40
CA ASP A 221 18.02 -1.37 -24.02
C ASP A 221 19.04 -1.89 -22.99
N ASN A 222 18.73 -1.81 -21.70
CA ASN A 222 19.55 -2.22 -20.54
C ASN A 222 20.76 -1.31 -20.24
N PHE A 223 20.95 -0.24 -21.04
CA PHE A 223 22.08 0.66 -20.88
C PHE A 223 21.69 1.96 -20.17
N ILE A 224 22.67 2.53 -19.48
CA ILE A 224 22.61 3.90 -18.99
C ILE A 224 23.64 4.71 -19.78
N ARG A 225 23.25 5.89 -20.25
CA ARG A 225 24.15 6.81 -20.95
C ARG A 225 24.30 8.08 -20.13
N VAL A 226 25.53 8.54 -19.97
CA VAL A 226 25.85 9.79 -19.30
C VAL A 226 26.35 10.77 -20.34
N TYR A 227 25.71 11.93 -20.42
CA TYR A 227 26.04 13.03 -21.29
C TYR A 227 26.59 14.18 -20.48
N GLU A 228 27.61 14.83 -21.00
CA GLU A 228 28.19 16.04 -20.46
C GLU A 228 27.78 17.24 -21.31
N ILE A 229 27.17 18.24 -20.68
CA ILE A 229 26.73 19.48 -21.34
C ILE A 229 27.56 20.63 -20.80
N LYS A 230 28.32 21.30 -21.67
CA LYS A 230 29.24 22.39 -21.30
C LYS A 230 29.07 23.60 -22.21
N LYS A 231 29.34 24.78 -21.66
CA LYS A 231 29.51 26.00 -22.45
C LYS A 231 30.74 25.85 -23.34
N SER A 232 30.60 26.16 -24.62
CA SER A 232 31.68 26.08 -25.60
C SER A 232 31.99 27.45 -26.21
N SER A 233 33.27 27.69 -26.48
CA SER A 233 33.76 28.84 -27.27
C SER A 233 34.06 28.48 -28.72
N ASP A 234 34.08 27.19 -29.07
CA ASP A 234 34.66 26.69 -30.31
C ASP A 234 33.62 26.36 -31.39
N ARG A 235 34.04 26.40 -32.66
CA ARG A 235 33.21 26.42 -33.89
C ARG A 235 32.85 25.06 -34.54
N ASP A 236 32.89 23.92 -33.85
CA ASP A 236 32.56 22.60 -34.45
C ASP A 236 31.05 22.25 -34.54
N GLU A 237 30.48 22.23 -35.74
CA GLU A 237 29.02 22.26 -36.00
C GLU A 237 28.21 21.01 -35.59
N ASP A 238 28.80 19.81 -35.53
CA ASP A 238 28.02 18.55 -35.53
C ASP A 238 27.31 18.17 -34.22
N GLN A 239 27.66 18.77 -33.07
CA GLN A 239 27.09 18.42 -31.75
C GLN A 239 26.71 19.64 -30.89
N ARG A 240 26.48 20.79 -31.52
CA ARG A 240 26.13 22.04 -30.82
C ARG A 240 24.65 22.34 -30.83
N PHE A 241 24.22 22.99 -29.76
CA PHE A 241 22.97 23.73 -29.75
C PHE A 241 23.18 25.14 -29.20
N VAL A 242 22.42 26.08 -29.75
CA VAL A 242 22.59 27.51 -29.53
C VAL A 242 21.49 28.00 -28.62
N ILE A 243 21.85 28.74 -27.56
CA ILE A 243 20.89 29.39 -26.68
C ILE A 243 21.10 30.89 -26.81
N SER A 244 20.06 31.58 -27.29
CA SER A 244 20.08 33.02 -27.49
C SER A 244 19.41 33.76 -26.33
N THR A 245 20.12 34.76 -25.81
CA THR A 245 19.53 35.78 -24.92
C THR A 245 19.49 37.10 -25.67
N GLU A 246 18.66 38.06 -25.24
CA GLU A 246 18.52 39.37 -25.90
C GLU A 246 19.86 40.11 -26.06
N SER A 247 20.83 39.83 -25.18
CA SER A 247 22.14 40.48 -25.16
C SER A 247 23.30 39.66 -25.74
N GLU A 248 23.28 38.32 -25.67
CA GLU A 248 24.39 37.46 -26.12
C GLU A 248 23.94 36.08 -26.63
N LYS A 249 24.63 35.54 -27.65
CA LYS A 249 24.51 34.14 -28.07
C LYS A 249 25.52 33.28 -27.30
N THR A 250 25.03 32.29 -26.56
CA THR A 250 25.85 31.31 -25.86
C THR A 250 25.73 29.94 -26.53
N PHE A 251 26.86 29.23 -26.67
CA PHE A 251 26.90 27.90 -27.27
C PHE A 251 27.08 26.83 -26.21
N PHE A 252 26.36 25.72 -26.37
CA PHE A 252 26.51 24.53 -25.55
C PHE A 252 26.81 23.32 -26.45
N ILE A 253 27.64 22.43 -25.96
CA ILE A 253 27.92 21.12 -26.56
C ILE A 253 27.42 20.06 -25.60
N ALA A 254 26.71 19.06 -26.12
CA ALA A 254 26.41 17.82 -25.41
C ALA A 254 27.24 16.68 -25.99
N THR A 255 28.17 16.14 -25.21
CA THR A 255 28.98 14.97 -25.57
C THR A 255 28.55 13.75 -24.76
N LEU A 256 28.55 12.57 -25.38
CA LEU A 256 28.42 11.31 -24.65
C LEU A 256 29.73 11.06 -23.87
N ASP A 257 29.65 11.03 -22.54
CA ASP A 257 30.79 10.80 -21.65
C ASP A 257 31.03 9.30 -21.44
N THR A 258 29.98 8.56 -21.07
CA THR A 258 30.09 7.11 -20.82
C THR A 258 28.80 6.35 -21.11
N VAL A 259 28.95 5.04 -21.27
CA VAL A 259 27.85 4.06 -21.35
C VAL A 259 28.08 3.01 -20.26
N LEU A 260 27.11 2.87 -19.36
CA LEU A 260 27.15 1.87 -18.29
C LEU A 260 26.36 0.64 -18.70
N GLU A 261 27.02 -0.51 -18.63
CA GLU A 261 26.47 -1.82 -18.98
C GLU A 261 26.70 -2.78 -17.82
N SER A 262 25.63 -3.23 -17.18
CA SER A 262 25.70 -4.28 -16.15
C SER A 262 24.34 -4.89 -15.84
N HIS A 263 23.28 -4.09 -15.94
CA HIS A 263 21.92 -4.58 -15.82
C HIS A 263 21.60 -5.59 -16.92
N LYS A 264 20.88 -6.65 -16.55
CA LYS A 264 20.46 -7.75 -17.45
C LYS A 264 19.01 -7.62 -17.90
N GLY A 265 18.35 -6.54 -17.49
CA GLY A 265 16.97 -6.21 -17.81
C GLY A 265 16.80 -4.70 -17.91
N TRP A 266 15.58 -4.28 -18.21
CA TRP A 266 15.26 -2.87 -18.42
C TRP A 266 15.65 -2.02 -17.22
N VAL A 267 16.41 -0.95 -17.46
CA VAL A 267 16.71 0.01 -16.40
C VAL A 267 15.50 0.91 -16.22
N THR A 268 14.86 0.84 -15.06
CA THR A 268 13.56 1.46 -14.77
C THR A 268 13.71 2.88 -14.23
N HIS A 269 14.73 3.13 -13.42
CA HIS A 269 14.98 4.44 -12.82
C HIS A 269 16.47 4.67 -12.56
N ILE A 270 16.86 5.95 -12.57
CA ILE A 270 18.20 6.43 -12.21
C ILE A 270 18.11 7.67 -11.33
N LYS A 271 19.11 7.85 -10.45
CA LYS A 271 19.21 9.01 -9.57
C LYS A 271 20.66 9.40 -9.33
N TRP A 272 21.01 10.66 -9.58
CA TRP A 272 22.27 11.23 -9.12
C TRP A 272 22.23 11.45 -7.61
N ILE A 273 23.27 11.01 -6.92
CA ILE A 273 23.35 11.11 -5.46
C ILE A 273 24.73 11.60 -5.05
N ASN A 274 24.78 12.33 -3.93
CA ASN A 274 26.04 12.61 -3.25
C ASN A 274 26.23 11.61 -2.12
N TYR A 275 27.26 10.77 -2.22
CA TYR A 275 27.56 9.72 -1.25
C TYR A 275 29.06 9.76 -0.93
N ASP A 276 29.41 9.75 0.36
CA ASP A 276 30.80 9.93 0.82
C ASP A 276 31.47 11.20 0.23
N SER A 277 30.73 12.30 0.13
CA SER A 277 31.18 13.57 -0.48
C SER A 277 31.62 13.47 -1.95
N LYS A 278 31.19 12.43 -2.66
CA LYS A 278 31.43 12.25 -4.09
C LYS A 278 30.13 12.02 -4.84
N LEU A 279 30.10 12.49 -6.08
CA LEU A 279 28.99 12.20 -6.98
C LEU A 279 28.99 10.73 -7.38
N HIS A 280 27.84 10.09 -7.21
CA HIS A 280 27.57 8.72 -7.64
C HIS A 280 26.27 8.70 -8.45
N LEU A 281 26.09 7.63 -9.22
CA LEU A 281 24.82 7.36 -9.89
C LEU A 281 24.20 6.11 -9.27
N LEU A 282 22.92 6.15 -8.96
CA LEU A 282 22.13 5.00 -8.55
C LEU A 282 21.24 4.58 -9.73
N SER A 283 21.09 3.28 -9.96
CA SER A 283 20.17 2.74 -10.95
C SER A 283 19.42 1.53 -10.43
N CYS A 284 18.20 1.31 -10.90
CA CYS A 284 17.45 0.08 -10.64
C CYS A 284 16.86 -0.51 -11.91
N SER A 285 16.54 -1.80 -11.85
CA SER A 285 16.18 -2.57 -13.04
C SER A 285 15.16 -3.68 -12.77
N MET A 286 14.53 -4.12 -13.85
CA MET A 286 13.69 -5.31 -13.92
C MET A 286 14.48 -6.63 -13.75
N ASP A 287 15.80 -6.56 -13.61
CA ASP A 287 16.64 -7.71 -13.23
C ASP A 287 16.73 -7.92 -11.71
N MET A 288 15.90 -7.22 -10.93
CA MET A 288 15.81 -7.31 -9.46
C MET A 288 17.04 -6.75 -8.74
N THR A 289 17.81 -5.87 -9.40
CA THR A 289 18.99 -5.24 -8.81
C THR A 289 18.90 -3.72 -8.78
N ILE A 290 19.57 -3.15 -7.78
CA ILE A 290 19.94 -1.75 -7.69
C ILE A 290 21.46 -1.68 -7.71
N ILE A 291 22.05 -0.77 -8.48
CA ILE A 291 23.50 -0.62 -8.59
C ILE A 291 23.88 0.80 -8.17
N LEU A 292 24.87 0.90 -7.28
CA LEU A 292 25.58 2.13 -6.96
C LEU A 292 26.86 2.20 -7.81
N TRP A 293 26.89 3.17 -8.71
CA TRP A 293 27.99 3.43 -9.61
C TRP A 293 28.93 4.49 -9.04
N GLU A 294 30.23 4.25 -9.12
CA GLU A 294 31.28 5.20 -8.72
C GLU A 294 32.22 5.48 -9.89
N GLN A 295 32.58 6.74 -10.05
CA GLN A 295 33.63 7.15 -10.96
C GLN A 295 34.99 7.03 -10.24
N LEU A 296 35.91 6.25 -10.82
CA LEU A 296 37.27 6.13 -10.31
C LEU A 296 38.21 7.07 -11.07
N ASP A 297 39.01 7.83 -10.32
CA ASP A 297 40.15 8.57 -10.86
C ASP A 297 41.35 7.64 -10.97
N GLN A 298 41.64 7.14 -12.18
CA GLN A 298 42.89 6.46 -12.48
C GLN A 298 43.62 7.18 -13.61
N GLN A 299 44.72 7.87 -13.27
CA GLN A 299 45.73 8.37 -14.23
C GLN A 299 45.13 8.95 -15.52
N GLU A 300 44.26 9.96 -15.38
CA GLU A 300 43.62 10.71 -16.49
C GLU A 300 42.49 9.99 -17.26
N ASN A 301 42.16 8.73 -16.94
CA ASN A 301 40.97 8.06 -17.49
C ASN A 301 39.88 7.90 -16.42
N TYR A 302 38.73 8.52 -16.68
CA TYR A 302 37.53 8.38 -15.86
C TYR A 302 36.81 7.07 -16.21
N ILE A 303 36.90 6.08 -15.33
CA ILE A 303 36.19 4.80 -15.51
C ILE A 303 35.08 4.70 -14.47
N TRP A 304 33.88 4.38 -14.94
CA TRP A 304 32.75 4.08 -14.08
C TRP A 304 32.74 2.60 -13.72
N ASN A 305 32.62 2.30 -12.42
CA ASN A 305 32.57 0.95 -11.89
C ASN A 305 31.39 0.75 -10.95
N GLU A 306 30.99 -0.51 -10.79
CA GLU A 306 30.03 -0.93 -9.76
C GLU A 306 30.70 -0.90 -8.39
N LYS A 307 30.27 0.01 -7.52
CA LYS A 307 30.73 0.07 -6.13
C LYS A 307 30.00 -0.92 -5.26
N SER A 308 28.69 -1.03 -5.44
CA SER A 308 27.83 -1.91 -4.66
C SER A 308 26.59 -2.28 -5.47
N ARG A 309 26.09 -3.49 -5.23
CA ARG A 309 24.86 -4.00 -5.82
C ARG A 309 23.94 -4.44 -4.69
N PHE A 310 22.70 -3.99 -4.77
CA PHE A 310 21.61 -4.33 -3.87
C PHE A 310 20.55 -5.11 -4.63
N GLY A 311 19.74 -5.83 -3.90
CA GLY A 311 18.72 -6.72 -4.43
C GLY A 311 18.53 -7.90 -3.50
N GLU A 312 17.57 -8.73 -3.85
CA GLU A 312 17.21 -9.91 -3.07
C GLU A 312 17.81 -11.15 -3.74
N VAL A 313 18.25 -12.13 -2.95
CA VAL A 313 18.87 -13.36 -3.45
C VAL A 313 17.86 -14.49 -3.37
N GLY A 314 17.15 -14.79 -4.45
CA GLY A 314 16.19 -15.90 -4.47
C GLY A 314 15.35 -15.99 -5.74
N SER A 315 14.53 -17.04 -5.85
CA SER A 315 13.61 -17.24 -6.99
C SER A 315 12.30 -16.45 -6.87
N TYR A 316 12.10 -15.69 -5.80
CA TYR A 316 10.87 -14.94 -5.50
C TYR A 316 11.12 -13.43 -5.31
N SER A 317 12.29 -12.96 -5.73
CA SER A 317 12.69 -11.55 -5.66
C SER A 317 11.82 -10.68 -6.56
N THR A 318 11.60 -9.44 -6.14
CA THR A 318 10.74 -8.50 -6.85
C THR A 318 11.55 -7.54 -7.71
N ASN A 319 10.98 -7.12 -8.84
CA ASN A 319 11.59 -6.15 -9.73
C ASN A 319 11.55 -4.75 -9.11
N PHE A 320 12.57 -3.93 -9.35
CA PHE A 320 12.60 -2.55 -8.84
C PHE A 320 12.11 -1.55 -9.88
N LEU A 321 11.27 -0.61 -9.45
CA LEU A 321 10.69 0.46 -10.28
C LEU A 321 11.30 1.84 -10.02
N HIS A 322 11.81 2.07 -8.81
CA HIS A 322 12.41 3.34 -8.41
C HIS A 322 13.52 3.09 -7.40
N CYS A 323 14.55 3.94 -7.42
CA CYS A 323 15.62 3.95 -6.43
C CYS A 323 15.98 5.39 -6.04
N SER A 324 16.36 5.56 -4.78
CA SER A 324 16.81 6.85 -4.26
C SER A 324 17.81 6.68 -3.11
N TYR A 325 18.33 7.79 -2.62
CA TYR A 325 19.24 7.84 -1.48
C TYR A 325 18.78 8.90 -0.47
N ILE A 326 18.78 8.50 0.79
CA ILE A 326 18.45 9.35 1.93
C ILE A 326 19.76 9.73 2.62
N GLU A 327 20.31 10.88 2.25
CA GLU A 327 21.61 11.38 2.73
C GLU A 327 21.62 11.54 4.25
N SER A 328 20.56 12.11 4.83
CA SER A 328 20.46 12.39 6.27
C SER A 328 20.58 11.15 7.18
N MET A 329 20.33 9.95 6.63
CA MET A 329 20.36 8.68 7.38
C MET A 329 21.29 7.65 6.75
N ASN A 330 21.98 8.00 5.66
CA ASN A 330 22.79 7.09 4.85
C ASN A 330 22.04 5.79 4.46
N LEU A 331 20.84 5.94 3.89
CA LEU A 331 20.00 4.83 3.45
C LEU A 331 19.84 4.80 1.94
N ILE A 332 20.00 3.62 1.34
CA ILE A 332 19.57 3.35 -0.03
C ILE A 332 18.11 2.90 0.02
N LEU A 333 17.29 3.48 -0.86
CA LEU A 333 15.87 3.18 -1.01
C LEU A 333 15.63 2.47 -2.34
N GLY A 334 14.82 1.41 -2.31
CA GLY A 334 14.34 0.71 -3.50
C GLY A 334 12.83 0.46 -3.44
N GLN A 335 12.08 0.88 -4.45
CA GLN A 335 10.65 0.54 -4.59
C GLN A 335 10.50 -0.69 -5.47
N SER A 336 9.84 -1.72 -4.97
CA SER A 336 9.52 -2.92 -5.73
C SER A 336 8.20 -2.80 -6.52
N ILE A 337 8.01 -3.71 -7.47
CA ILE A 337 6.79 -3.80 -8.27
C ILE A 337 5.55 -4.22 -7.47
N ASN A 338 5.70 -4.95 -6.36
CA ASN A 338 4.59 -5.28 -5.45
C ASN A 338 4.33 -4.17 -4.42
N GLY A 339 5.01 -3.02 -4.55
CA GLY A 339 4.73 -1.82 -3.77
C GLY A 339 5.44 -1.73 -2.42
N ALA A 340 6.27 -2.72 -2.07
CA ALA A 340 7.16 -2.61 -0.92
C ALA A 340 8.26 -1.56 -1.15
N ILE A 341 8.70 -0.89 -0.08
CA ILE A 341 9.82 0.04 -0.11
C ILE A 341 10.91 -0.52 0.79
N HIS A 342 12.00 -0.92 0.16
CA HIS A 342 13.16 -1.56 0.76
C HIS A 342 14.20 -0.53 1.16
N PHE A 343 14.91 -0.80 2.24
CA PHE A 343 16.00 0.04 2.72
C PHE A 343 17.26 -0.79 2.97
N TRP A 344 18.42 -0.21 2.63
CA TRP A 344 19.72 -0.74 3.01
C TRP A 344 20.51 0.31 3.77
N SER A 345 21.21 -0.13 4.83
CA SER A 345 22.04 0.71 5.68
C SER A 345 23.42 0.07 5.86
N GLN A 346 24.44 0.86 6.19
CA GLN A 346 25.75 0.32 6.49
C GLN A 346 25.86 -0.09 7.97
N ASN A 347 26.41 -1.27 8.20
CA ASN A 347 26.83 -1.68 9.54
C ASN A 347 28.19 -1.05 9.92
N ASP A 348 28.66 -1.30 11.16
CA ASP A 348 29.94 -0.80 11.66
C ASP A 348 31.15 -1.16 10.80
N LYS A 349 31.05 -2.23 9.99
CA LYS A 349 32.09 -2.70 9.06
C LYS A 349 31.93 -2.10 7.65
N LYS A 350 31.05 -1.13 7.46
CA LYS A 350 30.68 -0.52 6.17
C LYS A 350 30.11 -1.50 5.14
N HIS A 351 29.56 -2.63 5.59
CA HIS A 351 28.80 -3.51 4.72
C HIS A 351 27.34 -3.09 4.71
N TRP A 352 26.77 -3.00 3.51
CA TRP A 352 25.35 -2.79 3.33
C TRP A 352 24.57 -4.01 3.82
N ILE A 353 23.59 -3.76 4.69
CA ILE A 353 22.65 -4.75 5.21
C ILE A 353 21.22 -4.26 5.00
N PRO A 354 20.26 -5.16 4.70
CA PRO A 354 18.87 -4.79 4.56
C PRO A 354 18.29 -4.34 5.91
N ASN A 355 17.34 -3.41 5.86
CA ASN A 355 16.57 -2.91 7.00
C ASN A 355 15.08 -3.29 6.83
N HIS A 356 14.27 -3.09 7.86
CA HIS A 356 12.82 -3.28 7.77
C HIS A 356 12.24 -2.45 6.61
N SER A 357 11.20 -2.98 5.96
CA SER A 357 10.62 -2.40 4.74
C SER A 357 9.28 -1.73 5.05
N ILE A 358 8.87 -0.75 4.25
CA ILE A 358 7.48 -0.28 4.28
C ILE A 358 6.67 -1.26 3.46
N THR A 359 5.69 -1.91 4.09
CA THR A 359 4.84 -2.91 3.47
C THR A 359 3.36 -2.62 3.70
N GLY A 360 2.53 -3.18 2.82
CA GLY A 360 1.08 -3.26 2.96
C GLY A 360 0.47 -3.93 1.75
N HIS A 361 -0.83 -4.22 1.82
CA HIS A 361 -1.52 -4.78 0.67
C HIS A 361 -1.47 -3.82 -0.53
N PHE A 362 -1.21 -4.35 -1.72
CA PHE A 362 -1.17 -3.58 -2.98
C PHE A 362 -2.45 -3.72 -3.80
N ASN A 363 -3.44 -4.42 -3.26
CA ASN A 363 -4.79 -4.54 -3.80
C ASN A 363 -5.83 -4.43 -2.66
N GLU A 364 -7.11 -4.54 -2.97
CA GLU A 364 -8.21 -4.41 -2.00
C GLU A 364 -8.05 -5.37 -0.80
N VAL A 365 -8.13 -4.83 0.41
CA VAL A 365 -8.22 -5.62 1.65
C VAL A 365 -9.67 -6.06 1.81
N THR A 366 -9.91 -7.36 1.87
CA THR A 366 -11.26 -7.95 1.78
C THR A 366 -11.83 -8.29 3.15
N ASP A 367 -10.99 -8.68 4.11
CA ASP A 367 -11.42 -9.04 5.46
C ASP A 367 -10.29 -8.88 6.48
N LEU A 368 -10.66 -8.81 7.75
CA LEU A 368 -9.75 -8.68 8.89
C LEU A 368 -10.28 -9.51 10.07
N ALA A 369 -9.38 -10.16 10.80
CA ALA A 369 -9.71 -10.88 12.02
C ALA A 369 -8.68 -10.58 13.12
N TRP A 370 -9.15 -10.08 14.26
CA TRP A 370 -8.34 -9.94 15.47
C TRP A 370 -8.12 -11.30 16.13
N ASN A 371 -6.93 -11.53 16.66
CA ASN A 371 -6.75 -12.59 17.65
C ASN A 371 -7.57 -12.26 18.92
N PHE A 372 -8.03 -13.29 19.63
CA PHE A 372 -8.96 -13.16 20.76
C PHE A 372 -8.43 -12.24 21.89
N ASP A 373 -7.13 -12.23 22.10
CA ASP A 373 -6.48 -11.41 23.13
C ASP A 373 -6.23 -9.96 22.68
N GLY A 374 -6.46 -9.63 21.41
CA GLY A 374 -6.28 -8.28 20.84
C GLY A 374 -4.84 -7.94 20.48
N ASP A 375 -3.97 -8.93 20.52
CA ASP A 375 -2.53 -8.78 20.45
C ASP A 375 -1.98 -8.62 19.02
N TYR A 376 -2.58 -9.34 18.09
CA TYR A 376 -2.31 -9.22 16.67
C TYR A 376 -3.63 -9.32 15.92
N PHE A 377 -3.61 -8.87 14.67
CA PHE A 377 -4.69 -9.13 13.74
C PHE A 377 -4.15 -9.60 12.41
N LEU A 378 -5.00 -10.34 11.70
CA LEU A 378 -4.75 -10.79 10.35
C LEU A 378 -5.58 -9.95 9.38
N THR A 379 -5.00 -9.65 8.21
CA THR A 379 -5.72 -9.12 7.05
C THR A 379 -5.54 -10.05 5.88
N CYS A 380 -6.55 -10.15 5.02
CA CYS A 380 -6.44 -10.81 3.73
C CYS A 380 -6.88 -9.89 2.59
N SER A 381 -6.44 -10.20 1.36
CA SER A 381 -6.60 -9.30 0.23
C SER A 381 -6.70 -10.03 -1.10
N SER A 382 -7.25 -9.32 -2.09
CA SER A 382 -7.15 -9.65 -3.52
C SER A 382 -5.73 -9.55 -4.07
N ASP A 383 -4.74 -9.13 -3.26
CA ASP A 383 -3.33 -9.27 -3.60
C ASP A 383 -2.79 -10.69 -3.36
N GLN A 384 -3.69 -11.61 -2.96
CA GLN A 384 -3.45 -13.04 -2.74
C GLN A 384 -2.56 -13.31 -1.52
N THR A 385 -2.45 -12.36 -0.59
CA THR A 385 -1.69 -12.53 0.65
C THR A 385 -2.58 -12.42 1.88
N THR A 386 -2.15 -13.10 2.94
CA THR A 386 -2.59 -12.84 4.32
C THR A 386 -1.41 -12.26 5.08
N ARG A 387 -1.66 -11.23 5.88
CA ARG A 387 -0.64 -10.50 6.65
C ARG A 387 -1.01 -10.45 8.11
N LEU A 388 -0.03 -10.62 8.99
CA LEU A 388 -0.18 -10.53 10.44
C LEU A 388 0.47 -9.24 10.92
N HIS A 389 -0.31 -8.45 11.65
CA HIS A 389 0.11 -7.15 12.17
C HIS A 389 0.12 -7.18 13.70
N SER A 390 1.20 -6.69 14.29
CA SER A 390 1.34 -6.59 15.75
C SER A 390 2.24 -5.40 16.13
N GLN A 391 2.21 -5.02 17.41
CA GLN A 391 3.04 -3.95 17.95
C GLN A 391 4.50 -4.41 18.09
N TRP A 392 5.44 -3.55 17.67
CA TRP A 392 6.87 -3.77 17.87
C TRP A 392 7.24 -3.59 19.34
N SER A 393 8.03 -4.52 19.87
CA SER A 393 8.47 -4.55 21.26
C SER A 393 9.57 -3.54 21.61
N ASP A 394 10.11 -2.79 20.65
CA ASP A 394 11.16 -1.80 20.93
C ASP A 394 10.60 -0.66 21.80
N PRO A 395 11.11 -0.45 23.03
CA PRO A 395 10.60 0.58 23.93
C PRO A 395 10.77 2.01 23.38
N LYS A 396 11.66 2.21 22.40
CA LYS A 396 11.83 3.49 21.70
C LYS A 396 10.65 3.80 20.79
N TYR A 397 10.01 2.79 20.22
CA TYR A 397 8.96 2.94 19.19
C TYR A 397 7.69 2.20 19.59
N HIS A 398 6.60 2.92 19.79
CA HIS A 398 5.30 2.30 20.03
C HIS A 398 4.53 2.19 18.71
N THR A 399 5.08 1.42 17.75
CA THR A 399 4.54 1.32 16.38
C THR A 399 4.17 -0.10 16.00
N TRP A 400 3.20 -0.22 15.10
CA TRP A 400 2.72 -1.48 14.56
C TRP A 400 3.35 -1.76 13.21
N HIS A 401 3.59 -3.04 12.90
CA HIS A 401 4.21 -3.48 11.64
C HIS A 401 3.61 -4.80 11.17
N GLU A 402 3.79 -5.10 9.88
CA GLU A 402 3.61 -6.47 9.37
C GLU A 402 4.74 -7.35 9.95
N MET A 403 4.37 -8.31 10.79
CA MET A 403 5.32 -9.18 11.47
C MET A 403 5.44 -10.53 10.78
N ASN A 404 4.38 -11.05 10.18
CA ASN A 404 4.40 -12.27 9.37
C ASN A 404 3.55 -12.08 8.10
N ARG A 405 3.91 -12.80 7.04
CA ARG A 405 3.11 -13.04 5.84
C ARG A 405 2.72 -14.52 5.78
N PRO A 406 1.75 -14.95 6.59
CA PRO A 406 1.44 -16.37 6.79
C PRO A 406 1.00 -17.12 5.52
N GLN A 407 0.35 -16.44 4.57
CA GLN A 407 -0.19 -17.08 3.37
C GLN A 407 0.13 -16.23 2.14
N THR A 408 0.69 -16.88 1.13
CA THR A 408 0.65 -16.44 -0.27
C THR A 408 -0.17 -17.45 -1.04
N HIS A 409 -1.10 -16.97 -1.85
CA HIS A 409 -2.09 -17.77 -2.56
C HIS A 409 -2.01 -17.54 -4.08
N GLY A 410 -2.76 -18.33 -4.86
CA GLY A 410 -2.91 -18.13 -6.31
C GLY A 410 -4.27 -17.55 -6.74
N TYR A 411 -5.14 -17.27 -5.77
CA TYR A 411 -6.48 -16.70 -5.95
C TYR A 411 -6.73 -15.64 -4.90
N ASP A 412 -7.56 -14.67 -5.23
CA ASP A 412 -8.01 -13.61 -4.33
C ASP A 412 -8.61 -14.20 -3.05
N ILE A 413 -8.18 -13.70 -1.90
CA ILE A 413 -8.65 -14.17 -0.60
C ILE A 413 -9.81 -13.25 -0.19
N ASN A 414 -10.96 -13.83 0.17
CA ASN A 414 -12.19 -13.09 0.43
C ASN A 414 -12.50 -12.95 1.92
N SER A 415 -12.10 -13.93 2.73
CA SER A 415 -12.48 -13.96 4.15
C SER A 415 -11.45 -14.71 4.99
N ILE A 416 -11.33 -14.28 6.25
CA ILE A 416 -10.39 -14.83 7.21
C ILE A 416 -10.99 -14.86 8.61
N ALA A 417 -10.65 -15.89 9.39
CA ALA A 417 -10.99 -15.99 10.80
C ALA A 417 -9.86 -16.63 11.60
N THR A 418 -9.51 -16.06 12.75
CA THR A 418 -8.56 -16.65 13.69
C THR A 418 -9.21 -17.83 14.42
N ALA A 419 -8.47 -18.92 14.61
CA ALA A 419 -8.91 -20.10 15.34
C ALA A 419 -7.96 -20.36 16.51
N GLY A 420 -7.99 -19.45 17.50
CA GLY A 420 -7.02 -19.38 18.58
C GLY A 420 -5.72 -18.69 18.16
N VAL A 421 -4.70 -18.78 19.02
CA VAL A 421 -3.46 -18.01 18.91
C VAL A 421 -2.52 -18.43 17.78
N SER A 422 -2.62 -19.67 17.32
CA SER A 422 -1.62 -20.32 16.44
C SER A 422 -2.20 -20.85 15.13
N ARG A 423 -3.46 -20.55 14.84
CA ARG A 423 -4.19 -21.08 13.69
C ARG A 423 -5.14 -20.05 13.12
N PHE A 424 -5.31 -20.05 11.81
CA PHE A 424 -6.39 -19.32 11.16
C PHE A 424 -6.99 -20.14 10.01
N VAL A 425 -8.15 -19.67 9.58
CA VAL A 425 -8.92 -20.21 8.46
C VAL A 425 -9.06 -19.14 7.42
N SER A 426 -8.87 -19.47 6.14
CA SER A 426 -9.12 -18.55 5.03
C SER A 426 -10.02 -19.16 3.96
N GLY A 427 -10.81 -18.28 3.36
CA GLY A 427 -11.66 -18.55 2.20
C GLY A 427 -11.24 -17.65 1.04
N ALA A 428 -10.97 -18.26 -0.11
CA ALA A 428 -10.56 -17.56 -1.32
C ALA A 428 -11.60 -17.70 -2.43
N ASP A 429 -11.30 -17.20 -3.63
CA ASP A 429 -11.99 -17.51 -4.89
C ASP A 429 -11.78 -18.97 -5.34
N GLU A 430 -11.93 -19.88 -4.37
CA GLU A 430 -11.90 -21.33 -4.46
C GLU A 430 -13.09 -21.90 -3.67
N LYS A 431 -13.45 -23.15 -3.97
CA LYS A 431 -14.53 -23.87 -3.26
C LYS A 431 -14.11 -24.49 -1.93
N VAL A 432 -12.83 -24.36 -1.61
CA VAL A 432 -12.16 -25.07 -0.53
C VAL A 432 -11.82 -24.06 0.55
N ILE A 433 -12.08 -24.43 1.80
CA ILE A 433 -11.62 -23.68 2.95
C ILE A 433 -10.27 -24.24 3.38
N ARG A 434 -9.32 -23.36 3.67
CA ARG A 434 -7.97 -23.76 4.05
C ARG A 434 -7.67 -23.35 5.49
N ILE A 435 -6.99 -24.23 6.20
CA ILE A 435 -6.59 -24.03 7.60
C ILE A 435 -5.07 -24.00 7.63
N PHE A 436 -4.54 -23.00 8.32
CA PHE A 436 -3.11 -22.76 8.44
C PHE A 436 -2.70 -22.75 9.90
N ASP A 437 -1.59 -23.43 10.19
CA ASP A 437 -0.96 -23.46 11.51
C ASP A 437 0.39 -22.73 11.46
N ILE A 438 0.68 -21.97 12.52
CA ILE A 438 1.94 -21.23 12.67
C ILE A 438 3.14 -22.18 12.64
N THR A 439 4.29 -21.71 12.17
CA THR A 439 5.56 -22.45 12.21
C THR A 439 6.41 -22.03 13.42
N LYS A 440 7.36 -22.87 13.86
CA LYS A 440 8.28 -22.51 14.95
C LYS A 440 9.08 -21.25 14.63
N THR A 441 9.56 -21.14 13.38
CA THR A 441 10.25 -19.94 12.89
C THR A 441 9.40 -18.70 13.07
N SER A 442 8.15 -18.73 12.60
CA SER A 442 7.19 -17.62 12.72
C SER A 442 6.88 -17.25 14.17
N LEU A 443 6.65 -18.25 15.02
CA LEU A 443 6.38 -18.05 16.44
C LEU A 443 7.58 -17.40 17.16
N ASN A 444 8.79 -17.91 16.94
CA ASN A 444 10.02 -17.35 17.55
C ASN A 444 10.25 -15.90 17.15
N ILE A 445 9.91 -15.53 15.91
CA ILE A 445 9.97 -14.14 15.45
C ILE A 445 8.98 -13.31 16.27
N LEU A 446 7.70 -13.68 16.27
CA LEU A 446 6.67 -12.96 17.01
C LEU A 446 7.03 -12.78 18.48
N GLN A 447 7.50 -13.84 19.15
CA GLN A 447 7.92 -13.77 20.56
C GLN A 447 9.08 -12.82 20.82
N LYS A 448 9.97 -12.62 19.84
CA LYS A 448 11.16 -11.78 20.00
C LYS A 448 10.91 -10.31 19.65
N ILE A 449 10.15 -10.02 18.59
CA ILE A 449 9.93 -8.65 18.09
C ILE A 449 8.54 -8.08 18.38
N SER A 450 7.57 -8.89 18.79
CA SER A 450 6.27 -8.39 19.21
C SER A 450 6.16 -8.38 20.73
N THR A 451 5.22 -7.61 21.26
CA THR A 451 4.94 -7.56 22.69
C THR A 451 4.21 -8.80 23.21
N ILE A 452 3.96 -9.82 22.37
CA ILE A 452 2.99 -10.90 22.63
C ILE A 452 3.58 -12.30 22.38
N LEU A 453 2.93 -13.30 23.00
CA LEU A 453 3.06 -14.76 22.81
C LEU A 453 4.11 -15.41 23.71
N THR A 454 4.48 -14.77 24.82
CA THR A 454 5.51 -15.28 25.75
C THR A 454 5.18 -16.64 26.36
N ASP A 455 3.89 -17.01 26.39
CA ASP A 455 3.41 -18.18 27.12
C ASP A 455 3.24 -19.45 26.25
N ILE A 456 3.40 -19.34 24.93
CA ILE A 456 3.37 -20.49 24.03
C ILE A 456 4.77 -21.10 23.98
N ASP A 457 4.98 -22.19 24.70
CA ASP A 457 6.24 -22.92 24.64
C ASP A 457 6.37 -23.62 23.27
N ALA A 458 7.25 -23.09 22.41
CA ALA A 458 7.53 -23.60 21.07
C ALA A 458 8.06 -25.04 21.07
N GLU A 459 8.61 -25.53 22.20
CA GLU A 459 9.06 -26.91 22.37
C GLU A 459 7.92 -27.85 22.79
N SER A 460 6.83 -27.31 23.35
CA SER A 460 5.70 -28.09 23.86
C SER A 460 4.66 -28.46 22.81
N VAL A 461 4.67 -27.78 21.65
CA VAL A 461 3.70 -27.97 20.56
C VAL A 461 4.39 -28.64 19.36
N ASP A 462 3.78 -29.69 18.82
CA ASP A 462 4.24 -30.42 17.62
C ASP A 462 4.04 -29.55 16.36
N ILE A 463 4.84 -28.50 16.24
CA ILE A 463 4.78 -27.49 15.17
C ILE A 463 5.92 -27.75 14.18
N ALA A 464 5.61 -27.61 12.89
CA ALA A 464 6.60 -27.63 11.81
C ALA A 464 7.68 -26.54 12.00
N GLU A 465 8.92 -26.86 11.65
CA GLU A 465 10.05 -25.92 11.82
C GLU A 465 9.88 -24.66 10.97
N SER A 466 9.51 -24.85 9.70
CA SER A 466 9.23 -23.78 8.75
C SER A 466 8.23 -24.22 7.67
N ALA A 467 7.89 -23.32 6.75
CA ALA A 467 7.02 -23.61 5.62
C ALA A 467 7.57 -22.97 4.34
N ILE A 468 7.31 -23.60 3.19
CA ILE A 468 7.67 -23.06 1.87
C ILE A 468 6.54 -23.28 0.88
N VAL A 469 6.31 -22.29 0.01
CA VAL A 469 5.49 -22.50 -1.19
C VAL A 469 6.32 -23.29 -2.19
N GLN A 470 5.91 -24.53 -2.45
CA GLN A 470 6.56 -25.35 -3.48
C GLN A 470 6.18 -24.85 -4.87
N PRO A 471 7.05 -24.98 -5.89
CA PRO A 471 6.68 -24.67 -7.27
C PRO A 471 5.39 -25.39 -7.67
N LEU A 472 4.44 -24.66 -8.27
CA LEU A 472 3.09 -25.13 -8.65
C LEU A 472 2.10 -25.36 -7.49
N SER A 473 2.50 -25.18 -6.23
CA SER A 473 1.57 -25.19 -5.10
C SER A 473 0.88 -23.84 -4.95
N LEU A 474 -0.40 -23.86 -4.58
CA LEU A 474 -1.16 -22.66 -4.23
C LEU A 474 -0.85 -22.17 -2.80
N THR A 475 -0.26 -23.02 -1.96
CA THR A 475 -0.06 -22.75 -0.53
C THR A 475 1.23 -23.37 -0.01
N ALA A 476 1.67 -22.93 1.17
CA ALA A 476 2.90 -23.40 1.79
C ALA A 476 2.73 -24.79 2.44
N ALA A 477 3.71 -25.65 2.20
CA ALA A 477 3.82 -26.97 2.80
C ALA A 477 4.81 -26.94 3.97
N LYS A 478 4.60 -27.82 4.95
CA LYS A 478 5.47 -27.94 6.14
C LYS A 478 6.88 -28.43 5.79
N ILE A 479 7.87 -27.94 6.52
CA ILE A 479 9.25 -28.40 6.53
C ILE A 479 9.64 -28.78 7.96
N ASP A 480 10.07 -30.02 8.17
CA ASP A 480 10.40 -30.56 9.50
C ASP A 480 11.91 -30.42 9.84
N HIS A 481 12.76 -30.08 8.86
CA HIS A 481 14.19 -29.80 9.06
C HIS A 481 14.62 -28.61 8.21
N SER A 482 15.12 -27.54 8.83
CA SER A 482 15.59 -26.36 8.13
C SER A 482 17.00 -25.95 8.58
N ASP A 483 17.92 -25.78 7.63
CA ASP A 483 19.24 -25.16 7.85
C ASP A 483 19.16 -23.62 7.90
N LEU A 484 17.94 -23.06 7.85
CA LEU A 484 17.66 -21.64 7.58
C LEU A 484 17.93 -20.70 8.77
N LEU A 485 18.25 -21.21 9.95
CA LEU A 485 18.37 -20.45 11.19
C LEU A 485 19.82 -20.42 11.72
N LYS A 486 20.71 -19.68 11.05
CA LYS A 486 22.08 -19.42 11.56
C LYS A 486 22.45 -17.94 11.71
N SER A 487 21.52 -17.01 11.49
CA SER A 487 21.80 -15.57 11.56
C SER A 487 21.06 -14.90 12.73
N SER A 488 21.82 -14.45 13.74
CA SER A 488 21.30 -13.91 15.00
C SER A 488 20.75 -12.48 14.93
N ARG A 489 21.00 -11.72 13.85
CA ARG A 489 20.59 -10.30 13.70
C ARG A 489 19.19 -10.10 13.11
N ILE A 490 18.54 -11.15 12.66
CA ILE A 490 17.26 -11.10 11.92
C ILE A 490 16.06 -10.69 12.81
N TYR A 491 16.23 -10.61 14.13
CA TYR A 491 15.13 -10.57 15.08
C TYR A 491 15.10 -9.36 16.02
N ASP A 492 15.78 -8.25 15.71
CA ASP A 492 15.77 -7.07 16.59
C ASP A 492 14.96 -5.89 16.00
N MET A 493 14.40 -6.07 14.81
CA MET A 493 13.56 -5.09 14.10
C MET A 493 12.43 -5.80 13.36
N PRO A 494 11.37 -5.09 12.92
CA PRO A 494 10.36 -5.66 12.06
C PRO A 494 10.99 -6.28 10.80
N PRO A 495 10.42 -7.36 10.24
CA PRO A 495 10.97 -8.00 9.06
C PRO A 495 11.09 -7.08 7.86
N ASN A 496 12.07 -7.40 7.00
CA ASN A 496 12.10 -6.87 5.64
C ASN A 496 11.22 -7.72 4.70
N GLU A 497 10.98 -7.22 3.50
CA GLU A 497 10.10 -7.88 2.51
C GLU A 497 10.55 -9.31 2.15
N GLU A 498 11.84 -9.52 1.89
CA GLU A 498 12.43 -10.85 1.61
C GLU A 498 12.13 -11.85 2.75
N PHE A 499 12.37 -11.43 3.99
CA PHE A 499 12.16 -12.27 5.15
C PHE A 499 10.68 -12.60 5.36
N LEU A 500 9.78 -11.64 5.12
CA LEU A 500 8.33 -11.88 5.15
C LEU A 500 7.94 -12.96 4.15
N LEU A 501 8.41 -12.86 2.90
CA LEU A 501 8.09 -13.79 1.82
C LEU A 501 8.61 -15.22 2.06
N HIS A 502 9.73 -15.37 2.75
CA HIS A 502 10.45 -16.65 2.85
C HIS A 502 10.35 -17.34 4.20
N ASN A 503 10.36 -16.59 5.28
CA ASN A 503 10.60 -17.13 6.61
C ASN A 503 9.40 -17.06 7.54
N THR A 504 8.33 -16.35 7.13
CA THR A 504 7.16 -16.11 7.98
C THR A 504 5.88 -16.78 7.49
N LEU A 505 6.01 -17.73 6.56
CA LEU A 505 4.90 -18.55 6.08
C LEU A 505 4.42 -19.50 7.17
N TRP A 506 3.10 -19.66 7.22
CA TRP A 506 2.41 -20.68 8.00
C TRP A 506 2.11 -21.84 7.07
N PHE A 507 2.10 -23.07 7.59
CA PHE A 507 1.85 -24.23 6.73
C PHE A 507 0.36 -24.55 6.67
N GLU A 508 -0.10 -24.99 5.50
CA GLU A 508 -1.46 -25.49 5.38
C GLU A 508 -1.57 -26.86 6.06
N SER A 509 -2.38 -26.93 7.11
CA SER A 509 -2.58 -28.15 7.88
C SER A 509 -3.80 -28.96 7.43
N GLN A 510 -4.83 -28.29 6.90
CA GLN A 510 -6.06 -28.96 6.46
C GLN A 510 -6.79 -28.23 5.34
N LYS A 511 -7.49 -29.01 4.51
CA LYS A 511 -8.48 -28.55 3.52
C LYS A 511 -9.87 -29.06 3.88
N LEU A 512 -10.87 -28.19 3.85
CA LEU A 512 -12.27 -28.57 4.03
C LEU A 512 -13.03 -28.47 2.70
N TYR A 513 -13.67 -29.57 2.32
CA TYR A 513 -14.44 -29.69 1.08
C TYR A 513 -15.93 -29.86 1.41
N GLY A 514 -16.78 -29.09 0.75
CA GLY A 514 -18.24 -29.22 0.88
C GLY A 514 -19.02 -28.16 0.09
N HIS A 515 -18.47 -26.96 -0.06
CA HIS A 515 -19.10 -25.89 -0.82
C HIS A 515 -19.07 -26.13 -2.33
N GLY A 516 -20.12 -25.70 -3.03
CA GLY A 516 -20.26 -25.85 -4.49
C GLY A 516 -19.61 -24.72 -5.30
N TYR A 517 -19.32 -23.59 -4.66
CA TYR A 517 -18.83 -22.34 -5.23
C TYR A 517 -17.79 -21.68 -4.33
N GLU A 518 -17.24 -20.56 -4.78
CA GLU A 518 -16.19 -19.80 -4.12
C GLU A 518 -16.58 -19.39 -2.71
N ILE A 519 -15.69 -19.55 -1.73
CA ILE A 519 -15.95 -19.16 -0.35
C ILE A 519 -16.13 -17.65 -0.27
N PHE A 520 -17.20 -17.22 0.40
CA PHE A 520 -17.54 -15.80 0.56
C PHE A 520 -17.28 -15.31 1.98
N CYS A 521 -17.66 -16.09 3.00
CA CYS A 521 -17.38 -15.75 4.39
C CYS A 521 -17.07 -16.99 5.23
N VAL A 522 -16.14 -16.83 6.17
CA VAL A 522 -15.82 -17.78 7.23
C VAL A 522 -15.88 -17.07 8.58
N GLU A 523 -16.30 -17.78 9.62
CA GLU A 523 -16.32 -17.26 10.99
C GLU A 523 -16.00 -18.41 11.96
N VAL A 524 -15.16 -18.15 12.95
CA VAL A 524 -14.85 -19.11 14.03
C VAL A 524 -15.45 -18.60 15.33
N ASN A 525 -16.03 -19.49 16.12
CA ASN A 525 -16.59 -19.14 17.43
C ASN A 525 -15.48 -18.78 18.44
N HIS A 526 -15.84 -18.10 19.52
CA HIS A 526 -14.86 -17.55 20.47
C HIS A 526 -14.05 -18.63 21.19
N SER A 527 -14.64 -19.82 21.40
CA SER A 527 -13.95 -21.00 21.95
C SER A 527 -13.03 -21.72 20.94
N ALA A 528 -12.97 -21.27 19.68
CA ALA A 528 -12.17 -21.87 18.60
C ALA A 528 -12.45 -23.36 18.34
N THR A 529 -13.70 -23.79 18.55
CA THR A 529 -14.13 -25.19 18.39
C THR A 529 -14.95 -25.43 17.14
N ILE A 530 -15.67 -24.42 16.66
CA ILE A 530 -16.61 -24.51 15.55
C ILE A 530 -16.30 -23.41 14.53
N LEU A 531 -16.26 -23.83 13.26
CA LEU A 531 -16.19 -22.94 12.10
C LEU A 531 -17.54 -22.93 11.39
N ALA A 532 -18.03 -21.75 11.04
CA ALA A 532 -19.15 -21.56 10.13
C ALA A 532 -18.65 -20.98 8.80
N SER A 533 -19.23 -21.42 7.68
CA SER A 533 -18.83 -20.92 6.37
C SER A 533 -19.96 -20.88 5.36
N ALA A 534 -19.85 -19.98 4.39
CA ALA A 534 -20.76 -19.85 3.26
C ALA A 534 -20.01 -19.50 1.96
N CYS A 535 -20.62 -19.84 0.83
CA CYS A 535 -20.08 -19.58 -0.50
C CYS A 535 -20.93 -18.60 -1.32
N LYS A 536 -20.38 -18.11 -2.44
CA LYS A 536 -21.10 -17.31 -3.43
C LYS A 536 -22.29 -18.12 -3.95
N ALA A 537 -23.48 -17.55 -3.81
CA ALA A 537 -24.73 -18.22 -4.18
C ALA A 537 -25.72 -17.27 -4.90
N SER A 538 -26.30 -17.77 -5.99
CA SER A 538 -27.34 -17.11 -6.78
C SER A 538 -28.72 -17.81 -6.69
N ASN A 539 -28.79 -18.92 -5.96
CA ASN A 539 -30.01 -19.66 -5.70
C ASN A 539 -29.93 -20.41 -4.35
N PRO A 540 -31.07 -20.83 -3.78
CA PRO A 540 -31.12 -21.38 -2.42
C PRO A 540 -30.28 -22.63 -2.19
N LYS A 541 -30.12 -23.47 -3.22
CA LYS A 541 -29.38 -24.75 -3.14
C LYS A 541 -27.92 -24.56 -2.69
N TYR A 542 -27.32 -23.40 -2.96
CA TYR A 542 -25.92 -23.12 -2.63
C TYR A 542 -25.78 -22.04 -1.55
N ALA A 543 -26.90 -21.50 -1.05
CA ALA A 543 -26.92 -20.44 -0.04
C ALA A 543 -26.94 -20.99 1.39
N SER A 544 -26.51 -22.25 1.57
CA SER A 544 -26.43 -22.92 2.85
C SER A 544 -25.26 -22.40 3.69
N ILE A 545 -25.41 -22.49 5.00
CA ILE A 545 -24.31 -22.32 5.96
C ILE A 545 -23.83 -23.71 6.38
N ILE A 546 -22.53 -23.96 6.28
CA ILE A 546 -21.94 -25.22 6.70
C ILE A 546 -21.16 -25.00 8.00
N PHE A 547 -21.45 -25.82 9.01
CA PHE A 547 -20.71 -25.85 10.27
C PHE A 547 -19.72 -27.00 10.29
N TRP A 548 -18.53 -26.75 10.83
CA TRP A 548 -17.41 -27.68 10.87
C TRP A 548 -16.85 -27.76 12.28
N ASP A 549 -16.43 -28.95 12.68
CA ASP A 549 -15.72 -29.19 13.92
C ASP A 549 -14.22 -28.93 13.70
N LEU A 550 -13.62 -27.98 14.42
CA LEU A 550 -12.21 -27.60 14.24
C LEU A 550 -11.21 -28.56 14.91
N LYS A 551 -11.70 -29.55 15.65
CA LYS A 551 -10.86 -30.60 16.27
C LYS A 551 -10.69 -31.81 15.35
N THR A 552 -11.75 -32.20 14.66
CA THR A 552 -11.83 -33.38 13.80
C THR A 552 -11.86 -33.02 12.32
N PHE A 553 -12.06 -31.74 11.99
CA PHE A 553 -12.19 -31.19 10.64
C PHE A 553 -13.33 -31.79 9.83
N LYS A 554 -14.37 -32.28 10.51
CA LYS A 554 -15.54 -32.88 9.89
C LYS A 554 -16.68 -31.89 9.78
N LEU A 555 -17.47 -32.05 8.71
CA LEU A 555 -18.76 -31.38 8.55
C LEU A 555 -19.70 -31.83 9.66
N LEU A 556 -20.25 -30.86 10.40
CA LEU A 556 -21.25 -31.07 11.45
C LEU A 556 -22.66 -31.06 10.87
N VAL A 557 -23.00 -30.00 10.15
CA VAL A 557 -24.32 -29.81 9.53
C VAL A 557 -24.23 -28.82 8.38
N GLU A 558 -25.17 -28.93 7.44
CA GLU A 558 -25.48 -27.94 6.42
C GLU A 558 -26.89 -27.40 6.65
N ILE A 559 -27.03 -26.08 6.76
CA ILE A 559 -28.29 -25.40 7.08
C ILE A 559 -28.71 -24.52 5.91
N GLU A 560 -29.80 -24.90 5.25
CA GLU A 560 -30.48 -24.08 4.24
C GLU A 560 -31.29 -22.97 4.93
N SER A 561 -30.72 -21.77 5.03
CA SER A 561 -31.35 -20.62 5.71
C SER A 561 -31.64 -19.43 4.80
N HIS A 562 -30.92 -19.30 3.68
CA HIS A 562 -30.97 -18.13 2.80
C HIS A 562 -31.24 -18.50 1.34
N GLN A 563 -31.64 -17.53 0.53
CA GLN A 563 -31.93 -17.70 -0.90
C GLN A 563 -30.78 -17.25 -1.81
N LEU A 564 -29.90 -16.39 -1.29
CA LEU A 564 -28.75 -15.82 -1.98
C LEU A 564 -27.53 -15.83 -1.03
N THR A 565 -26.37 -15.44 -1.56
CA THR A 565 -25.09 -15.38 -0.84
C THR A 565 -25.25 -14.80 0.57
N VAL A 566 -24.86 -15.59 1.57
CA VAL A 566 -24.69 -15.14 2.96
C VAL A 566 -23.49 -14.20 2.99
N THR A 567 -23.69 -12.97 3.47
CA THR A 567 -22.70 -11.90 3.45
C THR A 567 -21.84 -11.87 4.70
N ARG A 568 -22.42 -12.22 5.86
CA ARG A 568 -21.69 -12.34 7.12
C ARG A 568 -22.32 -13.39 8.02
N ILE A 569 -21.47 -14.05 8.82
CA ILE A 569 -21.85 -14.90 9.94
C ILE A 569 -21.10 -14.35 11.18
N ARG A 570 -21.77 -14.26 12.34
CA ARG A 570 -21.17 -13.91 13.63
C ARG A 570 -21.69 -14.81 14.73
N PHE A 571 -20.79 -15.37 15.54
CA PHE A 571 -21.18 -16.03 16.78
C PHE A 571 -21.55 -14.99 17.84
N SER A 572 -22.46 -15.35 18.75
CA SER A 572 -22.74 -14.54 19.92
C SER A 572 -21.56 -14.62 20.90
N PRO A 573 -21.29 -13.58 21.72
CA PRO A 573 -20.17 -13.57 22.67
C PRO A 573 -20.10 -14.77 23.64
N ASP A 574 -21.23 -15.43 23.87
CA ASP A 574 -21.37 -16.63 24.71
C ASP A 574 -21.35 -17.95 23.93
N ASP A 575 -21.06 -17.93 22.63
CA ASP A 575 -20.99 -19.08 21.70
C ASP A 575 -22.28 -19.91 21.55
N HIS A 576 -23.40 -19.51 22.16
CA HIS A 576 -24.66 -20.26 22.10
C HIS A 576 -25.40 -20.10 20.77
N PHE A 577 -25.17 -19.00 20.06
CA PHE A 577 -25.91 -18.65 18.84
C PHE A 577 -24.97 -18.21 17.72
N ALA A 578 -25.41 -18.43 16.47
CA ALA A 578 -24.80 -17.88 15.28
C ALA A 578 -25.84 -17.05 14.53
N LEU A 579 -25.50 -15.79 14.22
CA LEU A 579 -26.29 -14.89 13.40
C LEU A 579 -25.73 -14.91 11.98
N SER A 580 -26.60 -15.02 10.98
CA SER A 580 -26.24 -14.88 9.57
C SER A 580 -27.09 -13.82 8.89
N VAL A 581 -26.49 -13.13 7.92
CA VAL A 581 -27.16 -12.11 7.08
C VAL A 581 -26.87 -12.35 5.61
N SER A 582 -27.77 -11.93 4.72
CA SER A 582 -27.68 -12.27 3.29
C SER A 582 -28.05 -11.15 2.31
N ARG A 583 -27.58 -11.32 1.06
CA ARG A 583 -28.01 -10.56 -0.11
C ARG A 583 -29.50 -10.66 -0.40
N ASP A 584 -30.18 -11.69 0.09
CA ASP A 584 -31.64 -11.82 -0.03
C ASP A 584 -32.43 -10.86 0.89
N ARG A 585 -31.69 -10.08 1.70
CA ARG A 585 -32.16 -9.04 2.62
C ARG A 585 -32.73 -9.60 3.91
N THR A 586 -32.38 -10.83 4.25
CA THR A 586 -32.82 -11.53 5.46
C THR A 586 -31.67 -11.84 6.40
N TRP A 587 -32.01 -12.15 7.65
CA TRP A 587 -31.13 -12.64 8.68
C TRP A 587 -31.72 -13.88 9.36
N THR A 588 -30.85 -14.74 9.90
CA THR A 588 -31.22 -15.99 10.60
C THR A 588 -30.38 -16.17 11.86
N ILE A 589 -30.98 -16.70 12.92
CA ILE A 589 -30.28 -17.11 14.16
C ILE A 589 -30.39 -18.62 14.32
N ILE A 590 -29.22 -19.24 14.50
CA ILE A 590 -29.05 -20.67 14.69
C ILE A 590 -28.52 -20.91 16.11
N ARG A 591 -29.12 -21.84 16.85
CA ARG A 591 -28.56 -22.31 18.12
C ARG A 591 -27.43 -23.29 17.84
N VAL A 592 -26.26 -23.06 18.44
CA VAL A 592 -25.04 -23.83 18.15
C VAL A 592 -25.08 -25.24 18.74
N SER A 593 -25.78 -25.46 19.87
CA SER A 593 -25.81 -26.76 20.56
C SER A 593 -26.50 -27.89 19.77
N ASP A 594 -27.49 -27.56 18.94
CA ASP A 594 -28.31 -28.51 18.17
C ASP A 594 -28.48 -28.11 16.70
N PHE A 595 -27.83 -27.01 16.30
CA PHE A 595 -27.86 -26.42 14.97
C PHE A 595 -29.27 -26.15 14.44
N GLN A 596 -30.22 -25.82 15.32
CA GLN A 596 -31.58 -25.49 14.92
C GLN A 596 -31.72 -23.99 14.64
N ILE A 597 -32.43 -23.64 13.56
CA ILE A 597 -32.90 -22.27 13.33
C ILE A 597 -33.94 -21.95 14.41
N ILE A 598 -33.64 -20.96 15.25
CA ILE A 598 -34.55 -20.53 16.31
C ILE A 598 -35.34 -19.29 15.93
N ALA A 599 -34.82 -18.49 14.99
CA ALA A 599 -35.51 -17.34 14.44
C ALA A 599 -34.91 -16.93 13.09
N SER A 600 -35.74 -16.32 12.24
CA SER A 600 -35.32 -15.71 10.98
C SER A 600 -36.32 -14.61 10.61
N CYS A 601 -35.90 -13.70 9.74
CA CYS A 601 -36.84 -12.78 9.08
C CYS A 601 -37.12 -13.22 7.64
N ASP A 602 -38.29 -12.89 7.11
CA ASP A 602 -38.66 -13.12 5.72
C ASP A 602 -38.99 -11.80 5.00
N LYS A 603 -39.51 -11.84 3.78
CA LYS A 603 -39.88 -10.62 3.04
C LYS A 603 -41.07 -9.86 3.65
N SER A 604 -41.82 -10.47 4.55
CA SER A 604 -42.98 -9.87 5.23
C SER A 604 -42.59 -9.21 6.56
N THR A 605 -41.57 -9.74 7.25
CA THR A 605 -41.06 -9.23 8.53
C THR A 605 -39.72 -8.49 8.41
N GLY A 606 -39.02 -8.66 7.29
CA GLY A 606 -37.75 -8.02 6.98
C GLY A 606 -37.92 -6.53 6.68
N ILE A 607 -37.33 -5.71 7.53
CA ILE A 607 -37.41 -4.24 7.43
C ILE A 607 -36.39 -3.69 6.42
N HIS A 608 -35.34 -4.45 6.12
CA HIS A 608 -34.33 -4.02 5.16
C HIS A 608 -34.80 -4.13 3.71
N SER A 609 -34.68 -3.04 2.96
CA SER A 609 -35.13 -2.97 1.57
C SER A 609 -34.06 -3.40 0.55
N ARG A 610 -32.80 -3.49 0.99
CA ARG A 610 -31.62 -3.86 0.20
C ARG A 610 -30.73 -4.84 0.98
N ILE A 611 -29.66 -5.30 0.33
CA ILE A 611 -28.68 -6.27 0.85
C ILE A 611 -28.27 -5.89 2.27
N ILE A 612 -28.29 -6.86 3.20
CA ILE A 612 -27.65 -6.71 4.50
C ILE A 612 -26.18 -7.08 4.30
N TRP A 613 -25.27 -6.15 4.55
CA TRP A 613 -23.84 -6.35 4.31
C TRP A 613 -23.14 -6.99 5.51
N ASP A 614 -23.54 -6.58 6.72
CA ASP A 614 -22.83 -6.95 7.93
C ASP A 614 -23.76 -7.00 9.14
N CYS A 615 -23.30 -7.69 10.18
CA CYS A 615 -23.99 -7.79 11.45
C CYS A 615 -23.01 -8.00 12.60
N CYS A 616 -23.45 -7.68 13.82
CA CYS A 616 -22.71 -7.98 15.05
C CYS A 616 -23.67 -8.15 16.24
N TRP A 617 -23.17 -8.77 17.30
CA TRP A 617 -23.88 -8.94 18.56
C TRP A 617 -23.51 -7.84 19.55
N THR A 618 -24.41 -7.55 20.50
CA THR A 618 -24.02 -6.78 21.68
C THR A 618 -23.24 -7.67 22.67
N PRO A 619 -22.36 -7.10 23.51
CA PRO A 619 -21.52 -7.83 24.47
C PRO A 619 -22.25 -8.79 25.42
N ASP A 620 -23.51 -8.52 25.68
CA ASP A 620 -24.37 -9.28 26.60
C ASP A 620 -25.16 -10.41 25.91
N SER A 621 -24.89 -10.68 24.62
CA SER A 621 -25.61 -11.64 23.78
C SER A 621 -27.13 -11.43 23.68
N SER A 622 -27.65 -10.28 24.14
CA SER A 622 -29.09 -10.03 24.25
C SER A 622 -29.68 -9.24 23.09
N ASN A 623 -28.82 -8.63 22.26
CA ASN A 623 -29.23 -7.89 21.08
C ASN A 623 -28.25 -8.14 19.93
N PHE A 624 -28.69 -7.85 18.72
CA PHE A 624 -27.82 -7.82 17.56
C PHE A 624 -28.16 -6.65 16.65
N ILE A 625 -27.22 -6.31 15.78
CA ILE A 625 -27.29 -5.17 14.87
C ILE A 625 -27.12 -5.67 13.45
N THR A 626 -27.95 -5.17 12.53
CA THR A 626 -27.82 -5.42 11.09
C THR A 626 -27.57 -4.11 10.35
N ALA A 627 -26.60 -4.12 9.43
CA ALA A 627 -26.22 -2.98 8.61
C ALA A 627 -26.47 -3.27 7.12
N SER A 628 -27.14 -2.34 6.43
CA SER A 628 -27.63 -2.59 5.08
C SER A 628 -27.28 -1.49 4.07
N ARG A 629 -27.25 -1.92 2.81
CA ARG A 629 -27.15 -1.06 1.64
C ARG A 629 -28.33 -0.09 1.50
N ASP A 630 -29.43 -0.33 2.20
CA ASP A 630 -30.57 0.58 2.24
C ASP A 630 -30.34 1.83 3.10
N LYS A 631 -29.11 2.01 3.59
CA LYS A 631 -28.66 3.11 4.43
C LYS A 631 -29.23 3.06 5.85
N CYS A 632 -29.78 1.93 6.26
CA CYS A 632 -30.32 1.75 7.60
C CYS A 632 -29.47 0.79 8.42
N VAL A 633 -29.39 1.08 9.71
CA VAL A 633 -28.91 0.18 10.75
C VAL A 633 -30.06 -0.13 11.68
N ILE A 634 -30.25 -1.42 12.00
CA ILE A 634 -31.34 -1.87 12.86
C ILE A 634 -30.79 -2.62 14.06
N THR A 635 -31.23 -2.24 15.26
CA THR A 635 -30.98 -2.97 16.50
C THR A 635 -32.17 -3.88 16.80
N TRP A 636 -31.90 -5.15 17.07
CA TRP A 636 -32.88 -6.19 17.33
C TRP A 636 -32.73 -6.70 18.76
N SER A 637 -33.84 -6.78 19.49
CA SER A 637 -33.85 -7.44 20.79
C SER A 637 -33.98 -8.94 20.62
N PHE A 638 -33.12 -9.70 21.31
CA PHE A 638 -33.06 -11.15 21.25
C PHE A 638 -33.10 -11.73 22.68
N ASN A 639 -34.17 -12.48 22.98
CA ASN A 639 -34.30 -13.16 24.26
C ASN A 639 -34.38 -14.67 24.06
N ALA A 640 -33.31 -15.37 24.39
CA ALA A 640 -33.21 -16.83 24.29
C ALA A 640 -34.27 -17.56 25.13
N ASP A 641 -34.57 -17.07 26.33
CA ASP A 641 -35.50 -17.69 27.28
C ASP A 641 -36.97 -17.59 26.83
N LYS A 642 -37.32 -16.52 26.10
CA LYS A 642 -38.67 -16.29 25.58
C LYS A 642 -38.93 -16.93 24.21
N LYS A 643 -37.95 -17.62 23.62
CA LYS A 643 -38.08 -18.49 22.44
C LYS A 643 -38.87 -17.97 21.22
N THR A 644 -39.07 -16.67 20.98
CA THR A 644 -39.65 -16.17 19.69
C THR A 644 -39.82 -14.66 19.53
N GLU A 645 -39.74 -13.84 20.59
CA GLU A 645 -39.96 -12.39 20.44
C GLU A 645 -38.67 -11.66 20.02
N ILE A 646 -38.29 -11.80 18.75
CA ILE A 646 -37.33 -10.85 18.14
C ILE A 646 -38.12 -9.66 17.63
N SER A 647 -37.76 -8.47 18.09
CA SER A 647 -38.37 -7.23 17.63
C SER A 647 -37.32 -6.22 17.24
N ALA A 648 -37.61 -5.47 16.17
CA ALA A 648 -36.79 -4.34 15.77
C ALA A 648 -37.03 -3.19 16.75
N MET A 649 -36.00 -2.84 17.52
CA MET A 649 -36.08 -1.84 18.57
C MET A 649 -35.82 -0.44 18.02
N LYS A 650 -34.81 -0.31 17.15
CA LYS A 650 -34.40 0.97 16.57
C LYS A 650 -34.03 0.78 15.11
N ASN A 651 -34.54 1.67 14.26
CA ASN A 651 -34.16 1.78 12.85
C ASN A 651 -33.60 3.20 12.63
N ILE A 652 -32.32 3.29 12.25
CA ILE A 652 -31.62 4.55 12.05
C ILE A 652 -31.17 4.65 10.60
N ALA A 653 -31.66 5.68 9.91
CA ALA A 653 -31.29 5.97 8.53
C ALA A 653 -30.09 6.93 8.46
N PHE A 654 -29.15 6.64 7.56
CA PHE A 654 -27.96 7.41 7.26
C PHE A 654 -27.99 7.93 5.82
N LYS A 655 -27.05 8.83 5.49
CA LYS A 655 -26.95 9.42 4.14
C LYS A 655 -26.33 8.45 3.14
N GLU A 656 -25.42 7.61 3.61
CA GLU A 656 -24.65 6.67 2.78
C GLU A 656 -24.96 5.22 3.17
N PRO A 657 -24.84 4.26 2.23
CA PRO A 657 -24.96 2.85 2.53
C PRO A 657 -23.92 2.40 3.56
N ILE A 658 -24.34 1.56 4.53
CA ILE A 658 -23.46 1.00 5.55
C ILE A 658 -22.96 -0.35 5.04
N THR A 659 -21.64 -0.53 5.02
CA THR A 659 -20.97 -1.74 4.54
C THR A 659 -20.43 -2.60 5.66
N THR A 660 -20.17 -2.03 6.83
CA THR A 660 -19.70 -2.78 8.01
C THR A 660 -20.22 -2.19 9.31
N VAL A 661 -20.43 -3.05 10.30
CA VAL A 661 -20.82 -2.68 11.67
C VAL A 661 -20.11 -3.59 12.65
N ASP A 662 -19.57 -3.00 13.71
CA ASP A 662 -18.95 -3.76 14.79
C ASP A 662 -19.23 -3.13 16.16
N VAL A 663 -19.29 -3.96 17.20
CA VAL A 663 -19.50 -3.55 18.58
C VAL A 663 -18.35 -4.09 19.42
N HIS A 664 -17.74 -3.21 20.20
CA HIS A 664 -16.61 -3.61 21.04
C HIS A 664 -17.05 -4.65 22.08
N GLU A 665 -16.47 -5.86 22.02
CA GLU A 665 -16.91 -7.03 22.79
C GLU A 665 -16.89 -6.83 24.32
N LYS A 666 -15.89 -6.12 24.86
CA LYS A 666 -15.69 -5.98 26.32
C LYS A 666 -16.07 -4.61 26.88
N LEU A 667 -16.26 -3.59 26.05
CA LEU A 667 -16.37 -2.20 26.50
C LEU A 667 -17.83 -1.82 26.78
N ILE A 668 -18.26 -2.05 28.02
CA ILE A 668 -19.54 -1.55 28.54
C ILE A 668 -19.28 -0.47 29.57
N LEU A 669 -19.55 0.79 29.23
CA LEU A 669 -19.44 1.92 30.17
C LEU A 669 -20.83 2.43 30.54
N LYS A 670 -21.19 2.32 31.83
CA LYS A 670 -22.49 2.79 32.35
C LYS A 670 -23.67 2.26 31.52
N ASN A 671 -23.66 0.96 31.26
CA ASN A 671 -24.67 0.27 30.46
C ASN A 671 -24.79 0.72 28.99
N HIS A 672 -23.71 1.28 28.44
CA HIS A 672 -23.60 1.60 27.01
C HIS A 672 -22.44 0.82 26.39
N CYS A 673 -22.67 0.24 25.22
CA CYS A 673 -21.61 -0.31 24.38
C CYS A 673 -21.20 0.68 23.28
N MET A 674 -19.99 0.51 22.74
CA MET A 674 -19.48 1.32 21.64
C MET A 674 -19.62 0.57 20.32
N CYS A 675 -20.16 1.24 19.31
CA CYS A 675 -20.40 0.69 17.98
C CYS A 675 -19.72 1.55 16.92
N ALA A 676 -19.03 0.89 15.98
CA ALA A 676 -18.45 1.50 14.80
C ALA A 676 -19.29 1.16 13.56
N LEU A 677 -19.51 2.16 12.71
CA LEU A 677 -20.17 2.01 11.40
C LEU A 677 -19.25 2.48 10.30
N GLY A 678 -19.02 1.64 9.29
CA GLY A 678 -18.30 1.98 8.06
C GLY A 678 -19.25 2.15 6.87
N PHE A 679 -19.02 3.20 6.07
CA PHE A 679 -19.87 3.57 4.94
C PHE A 679 -19.20 3.32 3.59
N GLU A 680 -20.00 3.13 2.53
CA GLU A 680 -19.54 2.84 1.15
C GLU A 680 -18.59 3.91 0.57
N ASN A 681 -18.67 5.16 1.05
CA ASN A 681 -17.79 6.26 0.63
C ASN A 681 -16.43 6.29 1.34
N GLY A 682 -16.16 5.36 2.27
CA GLY A 682 -14.94 5.27 3.06
C GLY A 682 -14.94 6.12 4.34
N THR A 683 -16.04 6.80 4.66
CA THR A 683 -16.20 7.44 5.98
C THR A 683 -16.62 6.41 7.04
N PHE A 684 -16.42 6.75 8.30
CA PHE A 684 -16.91 5.93 9.41
C PHE A 684 -17.34 6.79 10.60
N SER A 685 -18.13 6.21 11.50
CA SER A 685 -18.64 6.89 12.68
C SER A 685 -18.65 5.97 13.90
N LEU A 686 -18.47 6.57 15.08
CA LEU A 686 -18.53 5.90 16.37
C LEU A 686 -19.78 6.37 17.11
N HIS A 687 -20.52 5.41 17.65
CA HIS A 687 -21.76 5.62 18.39
C HIS A 687 -21.69 4.91 19.74
N SER A 688 -22.38 5.44 20.75
CA SER A 688 -22.72 4.65 21.93
C SER A 688 -24.16 4.21 21.86
N ILE A 689 -24.40 2.96 22.21
CA ILE A 689 -25.72 2.33 22.26
C ILE A 689 -26.02 1.99 23.70
N SER A 690 -27.13 2.50 24.23
CA SER A 690 -27.62 2.11 25.55
C SER A 690 -28.23 0.70 25.50
N LEU A 691 -27.78 -0.20 26.37
CA LEU A 691 -28.32 -1.57 26.45
C LEU A 691 -29.71 -1.61 27.11
N GLU A 692 -30.09 -0.55 27.83
CA GLU A 692 -31.37 -0.44 28.56
C GLU A 692 -32.53 0.01 27.67
N ASN A 693 -32.31 1.04 26.84
CA ASN A 693 -33.35 1.67 26.02
C ASN A 693 -33.03 1.68 24.51
N HIS A 694 -31.89 1.10 24.12
CA HIS A 694 -31.43 0.99 22.73
C HIS A 694 -31.32 2.33 22.00
N GLU A 695 -31.11 3.42 22.75
CA GLU A 695 -30.84 4.73 22.17
C GLU A 695 -29.38 4.82 21.70
N TRP A 696 -29.23 5.35 20.49
CA TRP A 696 -27.95 5.62 19.88
C TRP A 696 -27.59 7.10 20.06
N SER A 697 -26.33 7.36 20.41
CA SER A 697 -25.77 8.71 20.38
C SER A 697 -24.45 8.72 19.64
N LEU A 698 -24.34 9.61 18.65
CA LEU A 698 -23.10 9.84 17.91
C LEU A 698 -22.02 10.35 18.86
N LEU A 699 -20.89 9.63 18.90
CA LEU A 699 -19.70 10.03 19.67
C LEU A 699 -18.73 10.79 18.78
N TYR A 700 -18.53 10.31 17.55
CA TYR A 700 -17.58 10.89 16.61
C TYR A 700 -17.90 10.48 15.17
N SER A 701 -17.59 11.35 14.20
CA SER A 701 -17.71 11.08 12.77
C SER A 701 -16.42 11.49 12.08
N PHE A 702 -15.89 10.64 11.20
CA PHE A 702 -14.68 10.91 10.43
C PHE A 702 -15.03 11.24 8.99
N ASP A 703 -14.70 12.45 8.56
CA ASP A 703 -14.84 12.88 7.19
C ASP A 703 -13.51 12.74 6.45
N LYS A 704 -13.49 11.85 5.44
CA LYS A 704 -12.34 11.52 4.59
C LYS A 704 -11.16 10.90 5.35
N PHE A 705 -10.31 10.14 4.64
CA PHE A 705 -9.04 9.63 5.15
C PHE A 705 -8.04 10.78 5.34
N ARG A 706 -8.26 11.63 6.35
CA ARG A 706 -7.29 12.58 6.87
C ARG A 706 -7.02 12.21 8.32
N PHE A 707 -6.09 11.29 8.51
CA PHE A 707 -5.58 10.97 9.84
C PHE A 707 -4.51 12.00 10.19
N LYS A 708 -4.65 12.62 11.37
CA LYS A 708 -3.65 13.50 11.96
C LYS A 708 -2.81 12.75 12.98
#